data_AF-A0A4D9CQS3-F1
#
_entry.id   AF-A0A4D9CQS3-F1
#
_cell.length_a   1.000
_cell.length_b   1.000
_cell.length_c   1.000
_cell.angle_alpha   90.00
_cell.angle_beta   90.00
_cell.angle_gamma   90.00
#
_symmetry.space_group_name_H-M   'P 1'
#
loop_
_entity.id
_entity.type
_entity.pdbx_description
1 polymer ?
#
loop_
_entity_poly.entity_id
_entity_poly.type
_entity_poly.pdbx_seq_one_letter_code
_entity_poly.pdbx_strand_id
1 'polypeptide(L)'
;MGKRHVSYFAFSTSPVSGKPAAIPPSLIDISTLNALRDAEKVADAVKHAVSSVVKYMDYSSDSQNEKQIGNALSGFDRSSFYVGSKLSCCDAAPEDVTEACKRSIAELGVSYLDNYMMHWPVQLKSDSKPVSLDDGDTYELLQDGDMDCIMATYEAMERLVDQGLVRSLGVSNMGIRTLSELLSRCRIRPTVLEVEMHPYLAQPKLLEFCREENIHVMANSPPGKMRDGYPDDSSLLDDPILLRIAEESGRSEAYTDIRPSLIDISTSNALRDAEKVADAVKHAWSSGVEYVDCSSDSQNEKRIGNALSGFDRSSFYVGSKLSCCDAAPEDVTEACKRSIAELGVSYLDNYMMHWPVQLKSDSKPVSLDDGDTYELLQDGDMDCIMATYEAMERLVDQGLVRSLGVSNMGIRTLSELLSRCRIRPTVLEVEMHPYLAQPKLLEFCREENIHVMANSPPGKMRNRHSNDSSLLDDPVLLRIAEEAVRAAQVLLRWGIQRGRSITRKTLSQSLIDENKDVLDWCLSRDHMSRLDALGKGSRLTSVLPSMCDLDRDSENSAGAGHPVSQPHRTPCTMDKNGGLRNRFERPGKYLKTDILVQRGALSDLARLGKSIIPEESHGSANYLITDSVVDALYGDIVLNGLKSAGLDMTKIVVPAVSMDESGEPSTEPNKNGAIFNACVDRVLGNGISKHSCIISLGGGVINNLCGVIAATLYRGIKLVHFTTTSMGMLDAAIDFKQAFNHPCGKNLVGAYYPADLIVMDPECLKTLSNRHMLNGVAEALKHGLTQSWELTSAIVEPLRGDSARLGDSEYLETLCKETIEIKVPTLTHYKESDFNEMVPQYGHAVAHAVEHLSWEEGQVPLLHGEAVAIGMCVTAELGHLLGLCDKSVVDHHYDLVGITGLPCNVPDTMKINDILHAMTYDKHFIGNPCMGFCKEIGVMAKNKDGSYAFSVEMEPVREALQLNMSK
;
A
#
# COMPACT_ATOMS: atom_id res chain seq x y z
N MET A 1 21.60 30.12 -22.47
CA MET A 1 22.27 30.98 -21.47
C MET A 1 21.24 31.29 -20.40
N GLY A 2 21.13 30.59 -19.27
CA GLY A 2 22.18 30.24 -18.33
C GLY A 2 21.82 30.86 -16.97
N LYS A 3 20.71 30.42 -16.35
CA LYS A 3 20.46 30.62 -14.92
C LYS A 3 20.42 29.24 -14.29
N ARG A 4 21.59 28.76 -13.85
CA ARG A 4 21.72 27.58 -12.99
C ARG A 4 21.01 27.92 -11.68
N HIS A 5 19.84 27.35 -11.44
CA HIS A 5 19.23 27.35 -10.11
C HIS A 5 20.02 26.34 -9.27
N VAL A 6 20.62 26.82 -8.19
CA VAL A 6 21.32 25.99 -7.21
C VAL A 6 20.29 25.56 -6.17
N SER A 7 19.96 24.28 -6.11
CA SER A 7 18.99 23.72 -5.17
C SER A 7 19.70 23.32 -3.87
N TYR A 8 19.32 23.95 -2.74
CA TYR A 8 19.89 23.74 -1.41
C TYR A 8 18.80 23.19 -0.46
N PHE A 9 18.52 21.89 -0.48
CA PHE A 9 17.55 21.31 0.45
C PHE A 9 17.95 19.89 0.85
N ALA A 10 17.98 19.59 2.16
CA ALA A 10 18.08 18.23 2.71
C ALA A 10 16.74 17.80 3.32
N PHE A 11 16.38 16.51 3.18
CA PHE A 11 15.17 15.90 3.76
C PHE A 11 15.49 15.14 5.04
N SER A 12 14.55 15.12 6.00
CA SER A 12 14.76 14.58 7.33
C SER A 12 13.60 13.67 7.81
N THR A 13 13.89 12.72 8.70
CA THR A 13 12.91 11.75 9.25
C THR A 13 12.64 11.95 10.75
N SER A 14 11.39 11.98 11.20
CA SER A 14 11.05 12.16 12.63
C SER A 14 11.43 10.96 13.53
N PRO A 15 12.03 11.18 14.73
CA PRO A 15 12.23 10.14 15.74
C PRO A 15 10.94 9.80 16.53
N VAL A 16 10.87 8.59 17.10
CA VAL A 16 9.66 7.99 17.72
C VAL A 16 9.63 8.06 19.26
N SER A 17 10.70 8.47 19.95
CA SER A 17 10.74 8.47 21.42
C SER A 17 10.57 9.86 22.06
N GLY A 18 9.79 9.92 23.15
CA GLY A 18 9.45 11.12 23.92
C GLY A 18 10.57 11.71 24.79
N LYS A 19 11.82 11.74 24.29
CA LYS A 19 12.81 12.72 24.76
C LYS A 19 12.84 13.87 23.75
N PRO A 20 12.93 15.14 24.19
CA PRO A 20 13.08 16.24 23.25
C PRO A 20 14.31 15.98 22.38
N ALA A 21 14.11 15.86 21.06
CA ALA A 21 15.22 15.93 20.14
C ALA A 21 15.88 17.31 20.34
N ALA A 22 17.21 17.35 20.47
CA ALA A 22 17.92 18.61 20.63
C ALA A 22 17.76 19.53 19.40
N ILE A 23 17.37 18.95 18.25
CA ILE A 23 17.02 19.63 17.00
C ILE A 23 15.61 19.17 16.58
N PRO A 24 14.68 20.10 16.27
CA PRO A 24 13.34 19.76 15.79
C PRO A 24 13.33 18.88 14.52
N PRO A 25 12.46 17.86 14.42
CA PRO A 25 12.42 16.93 13.28
C PRO A 25 11.83 17.50 11.98
N SER A 26 11.45 18.78 11.95
CA SER A 26 10.75 19.43 10.84
C SER A 26 11.57 20.49 10.11
N LEU A 27 12.90 20.37 10.16
CA LEU A 27 13.78 21.41 9.64
C LEU A 27 14.25 21.06 8.23
N ILE A 28 13.94 21.97 7.31
CA ILE A 28 14.64 22.09 6.03
C ILE A 28 16.02 22.67 6.35
N ASP A 29 17.09 22.08 5.83
CA ASP A 29 18.48 22.47 6.10
C ASP A 29 19.17 23.06 4.85
N ILE A 30 20.15 23.94 5.07
CA ILE A 30 20.99 24.55 4.03
C ILE A 30 22.44 24.12 4.24
N SER A 31 22.90 23.16 3.43
CA SER A 31 24.32 22.83 3.33
C SER A 31 25.03 23.79 2.38
N THR A 32 26.07 24.47 2.85
CA THR A 32 26.82 25.50 2.09
C THR A 32 28.14 24.99 1.51
N LEU A 33 28.33 23.67 1.39
CA LEU A 33 29.59 23.02 0.97
C LEU A 33 30.19 23.52 -0.37
N ASN A 34 29.43 24.23 -1.21
CA ASN A 34 29.89 24.84 -2.47
C ASN A 34 29.87 26.38 -2.51
N ALA A 35 29.75 27.04 -1.36
CA ALA A 35 29.59 28.49 -1.26
C ALA A 35 30.88 29.32 -1.47
N LEU A 36 31.95 28.74 -2.02
CA LEU A 36 33.27 29.38 -2.15
C LEU A 36 33.33 30.56 -3.15
N ARG A 37 32.20 31.05 -3.70
CA ARG A 37 32.26 32.06 -4.77
C ARG A 37 31.49 33.36 -4.53
N ASP A 38 30.63 33.47 -3.51
CA ASP A 38 29.87 34.72 -3.29
C ASP A 38 29.35 34.87 -1.86
N ALA A 39 30.09 35.59 -1.02
CA ALA A 39 29.77 35.80 0.40
C ALA A 39 28.45 36.55 0.62
N GLU A 40 28.04 37.42 -0.32
CA GLU A 40 26.76 38.15 -0.21
C GLU A 40 25.58 37.21 -0.44
N LYS A 41 25.68 36.31 -1.42
CA LYS A 41 24.62 35.31 -1.66
C LYS A 41 24.43 34.34 -0.50
N VAL A 42 25.51 33.95 0.17
CA VAL A 42 25.42 33.11 1.38
C VAL A 42 24.71 33.87 2.48
N ALA A 43 25.08 35.13 2.71
CA ALA A 43 24.46 35.94 3.74
C ALA A 43 22.97 36.20 3.47
N ASP A 44 22.59 36.43 2.22
CA ASP A 44 21.18 36.62 1.83
C ASP A 44 20.38 35.32 1.92
N ALA A 45 20.96 34.18 1.53
CA ALA A 45 20.33 32.87 1.70
C ALA A 45 20.10 32.55 3.18
N VAL A 46 21.11 32.79 4.04
CA VAL A 46 21.00 32.58 5.50
C VAL A 46 19.95 33.51 6.11
N LYS A 47 19.94 34.80 5.75
CA LYS A 47 18.89 35.75 6.22
C LYS A 47 17.50 35.30 5.79
N HIS A 48 17.35 34.87 4.53
CA HIS A 48 16.07 34.41 4.01
C HIS A 48 15.62 33.14 4.74
N ALA A 49 16.54 32.20 4.96
CA ALA A 49 16.30 30.95 5.67
C ALA A 49 15.78 31.19 7.08
N VAL A 50 16.49 32.00 7.89
CA VAL A 50 16.08 32.35 9.26
C VAL A 50 14.75 33.11 9.28
N SER A 51 14.44 33.90 8.23
CA SER A 51 13.13 34.55 8.10
C SER A 51 12.02 33.64 7.56
N SER A 52 12.32 32.38 7.25
CA SER A 52 11.41 31.38 6.68
C SER A 52 11.19 30.20 7.63
N VAL A 53 10.65 29.07 7.13
CA VAL A 53 10.41 27.83 7.90
C VAL A 53 11.69 27.05 8.25
N VAL A 54 12.84 27.42 7.67
CA VAL A 54 14.16 26.83 7.94
C VAL A 54 14.71 27.40 9.25
N LYS A 55 14.71 26.59 10.33
CA LYS A 55 15.29 27.00 11.62
C LYS A 55 16.60 26.30 11.99
N TYR A 56 17.11 25.33 11.22
CA TYR A 56 18.40 24.67 11.48
C TYR A 56 19.33 24.82 10.29
N MET A 57 20.59 25.09 10.60
CA MET A 57 21.62 25.29 9.59
C MET A 57 22.85 24.47 9.94
N ASP A 58 23.20 23.55 9.05
CA ASP A 58 24.37 22.68 9.18
C ASP A 58 25.59 23.19 8.40
N TYR A 59 26.71 23.32 9.10
CA TYR A 59 27.94 23.90 8.59
C TYR A 59 29.14 22.98 8.79
N SER A 60 30.23 23.27 8.09
CA SER A 60 31.51 22.58 8.32
C SER A 60 32.64 23.60 8.44
N SER A 61 33.52 23.37 9.41
CA SER A 61 34.80 24.10 9.48
C SER A 61 35.64 23.89 8.21
N ASP A 62 35.48 22.74 7.54
CA ASP A 62 36.15 22.41 6.27
C ASP A 62 35.71 23.33 5.10
N SER A 63 34.52 23.96 5.20
CA SER A 63 34.03 24.89 4.15
C SER A 63 34.51 26.35 4.33
N GLN A 64 35.24 26.67 5.40
CA GLN A 64 35.85 27.99 5.68
C GLN A 64 34.91 29.20 5.52
N ASN A 65 33.61 29.01 5.79
CA ASN A 65 32.57 30.01 5.59
C ASN A 65 31.80 30.39 6.87
N GLU A 66 32.16 29.79 8.01
CA GLU A 66 31.53 29.99 9.32
C GLU A 66 31.50 31.48 9.73
N LYS A 67 32.56 32.23 9.42
CA LYS A 67 32.64 33.67 9.70
C LYS A 67 31.63 34.51 8.90
N GLN A 68 31.46 34.21 7.62
CA GLN A 68 30.52 34.91 6.74
C GLN A 68 29.08 34.64 7.18
N ILE A 69 28.82 33.40 7.58
CA ILE A 69 27.54 32.96 8.15
C ILE A 69 27.27 33.66 9.47
N GLY A 70 28.23 33.71 10.39
CA GLY A 70 28.08 34.39 11.68
C GLY A 70 27.70 35.86 11.54
N ASN A 71 28.29 36.56 10.57
CA ASN A 71 27.92 37.94 10.24
C ASN A 71 26.47 38.07 9.70
N ALA A 72 25.95 37.05 9.01
CA ALA A 72 24.56 37.04 8.56
C ALA A 72 23.58 36.80 9.73
N LEU A 73 23.99 35.97 10.69
CA LEU A 73 23.20 35.60 11.87
C LEU A 73 23.17 36.69 12.94
N SER A 74 24.16 37.59 13.00
CA SER A 74 24.26 38.60 14.05
C SER A 74 23.07 39.57 14.14
N GLY A 75 22.22 39.62 13.10
CA GLY A 75 21.00 40.42 13.06
C GLY A 75 19.75 39.73 13.63
N PHE A 76 19.84 38.45 14.03
CA PHE A 76 18.71 37.65 14.50
C PHE A 76 18.88 37.27 15.98
N ASP A 77 17.76 37.05 16.67
CA ASP A 77 17.80 36.56 18.05
C ASP A 77 18.33 35.12 18.09
N ARG A 78 19.23 34.81 19.03
CA ARG A 78 19.86 33.47 19.12
C ARG A 78 18.84 32.34 19.34
N SER A 79 17.67 32.67 19.90
CA SER A 79 16.56 31.72 20.09
C SER A 79 15.77 31.42 18.81
N SER A 80 15.94 32.23 17.76
CA SER A 80 15.17 32.11 16.51
C SER A 80 15.74 31.09 15.53
N PHE A 81 16.93 30.55 15.79
CA PHE A 81 17.58 29.56 14.94
C PHE A 81 18.42 28.56 15.75
N TYR A 82 18.62 27.39 15.17
CA TYR A 82 19.54 26.35 15.61
C TYR A 82 20.75 26.32 14.68
N VAL A 83 21.94 26.12 15.25
CA VAL A 83 23.19 26.08 14.48
C VAL A 83 23.98 24.81 14.77
N GLY A 84 24.33 24.10 13.69
CA GLY A 84 25.21 22.94 13.70
C GLY A 84 26.59 23.28 13.12
N SER A 85 27.62 22.53 13.52
CA SER A 85 28.91 22.50 12.83
C SER A 85 29.51 21.09 12.83
N LYS A 86 30.58 20.87 12.05
CA LYS A 86 31.29 19.61 11.90
C LYS A 86 32.75 19.72 12.33
N LEU A 87 33.18 18.75 13.12
CA LEU A 87 34.58 18.55 13.49
C LEU A 87 35.37 18.10 12.26
N SER A 88 36.34 18.91 11.85
CA SER A 88 37.25 18.59 10.75
C SER A 88 38.04 17.31 11.06
N CYS A 89 38.30 16.51 10.04
CA CYS A 89 39.12 15.29 10.17
C CYS A 89 40.58 15.62 10.55
N CYS A 90 41.05 16.83 10.27
CA CYS A 90 42.37 17.32 10.67
C CYS A 90 42.44 17.73 12.15
N ASP A 91 41.29 17.94 12.79
CA ASP A 91 41.15 18.32 14.20
C ASP A 91 40.58 17.16 15.05
N ALA A 92 40.47 15.96 14.48
CA ALA A 92 39.86 14.80 15.13
C ALA A 92 40.72 14.19 16.27
N ALA A 93 41.93 14.71 16.53
CA ALA A 93 42.71 14.29 17.69
C ALA A 93 41.99 14.70 18.99
N PRO A 94 41.85 13.82 20.01
CA PRO A 94 41.11 14.11 21.24
C PRO A 94 41.54 15.40 21.97
N GLU A 95 42.81 15.77 21.89
CA GLU A 95 43.40 17.00 22.44
C GLU A 95 42.98 18.27 21.70
N ASP A 96 42.64 18.18 20.41
CA ASP A 96 42.36 19.33 19.53
C ASP A 96 40.86 19.66 19.46
N VAL A 97 39.99 18.68 19.73
CA VAL A 97 38.51 18.78 19.65
C VAL A 97 37.94 20.02 20.36
N THR A 98 38.47 20.36 21.55
CA THR A 98 37.95 21.49 22.34
C THR A 98 38.27 22.83 21.71
N GLU A 99 39.49 23.01 21.22
CA GLU A 99 39.88 24.25 20.56
C GLU A 99 39.23 24.37 19.18
N ALA A 100 39.03 23.26 18.46
CA ALA A 100 38.27 23.23 17.21
C ALA A 100 36.82 23.70 17.39
N CYS A 101 36.11 23.17 18.39
CA CYS A 101 34.74 23.62 18.69
C CYS A 101 34.68 25.09 19.08
N LYS A 102 35.62 25.59 19.90
CA LYS A 102 35.68 27.01 20.27
C LYS A 102 35.96 27.91 19.07
N ARG A 103 36.78 27.47 18.11
CA ARG A 103 37.00 28.20 16.85
C ARG A 103 35.69 28.34 16.09
N SER A 104 34.94 27.25 15.88
CA SER A 104 33.65 27.32 15.17
C SER A 104 32.63 28.21 15.88
N ILE A 105 32.54 28.14 17.22
CA ILE A 105 31.68 29.05 18.01
C ILE A 105 32.08 30.53 17.80
N ALA A 106 33.38 30.82 17.83
CA ALA A 106 33.90 32.17 17.65
C ALA A 106 33.69 32.69 16.22
N GLU A 107 33.87 31.85 15.20
CA GLU A 107 33.65 32.22 13.81
C GLU A 107 32.17 32.44 13.51
N LEU A 108 31.29 31.56 13.99
CA LEU A 108 29.84 31.71 13.86
C LEU A 108 29.27 32.86 14.71
N GLY A 109 30.06 33.42 15.64
CA GLY A 109 29.61 34.52 16.50
C GLY A 109 28.49 34.14 17.46
N VAL A 110 28.39 32.85 17.83
CA VAL A 110 27.36 32.32 18.74
C VAL A 110 27.95 32.01 20.11
N SER A 111 27.10 31.78 21.11
CA SER A 111 27.54 31.41 22.46
C SER A 111 27.71 29.91 22.68
N TYR A 112 27.09 29.08 21.83
CA TYR A 112 27.16 27.60 21.84
C TYR A 112 26.62 27.06 20.50
N LEU A 113 26.94 25.80 20.20
CA LEU A 113 26.37 25.05 19.07
C LEU A 113 25.17 24.20 19.53
N ASP A 114 24.11 24.16 18.75
CA ASP A 114 22.96 23.28 19.04
C ASP A 114 23.31 21.82 18.74
N ASN A 115 24.14 21.57 17.73
CA ASN A 115 24.67 20.26 17.39
C ASN A 115 26.12 20.35 16.87
N TYR A 116 26.96 19.38 17.24
CA TYR A 116 28.32 19.27 16.71
C TYR A 116 28.60 17.85 16.25
N MET A 117 28.94 17.68 14.97
CA MET A 117 29.03 16.36 14.35
C MET A 117 30.46 15.95 14.04
N MET A 118 30.77 14.67 14.22
CA MET A 118 32.00 14.07 13.70
C MET A 118 31.87 13.90 12.19
N HIS A 119 32.70 14.57 11.39
CA HIS A 119 32.51 14.64 9.93
C HIS A 119 32.75 13.29 9.23
N TRP A 120 33.92 12.69 9.39
CA TRP A 120 34.22 11.32 8.97
C TRP A 120 34.91 10.59 10.12
N PRO A 121 34.77 9.27 10.22
CA PRO A 121 35.44 8.44 11.24
C PRO A 121 36.95 8.26 10.97
N VAL A 122 37.66 9.33 10.60
CA VAL A 122 39.09 9.29 10.22
C VAL A 122 39.86 10.46 10.83
N GLN A 123 41.15 10.25 11.08
CA GLN A 123 42.06 11.30 11.53
C GLN A 123 43.10 11.60 10.44
N LEU A 124 43.13 12.86 9.99
CA LEU A 124 44.07 13.36 9.01
C LEU A 124 45.16 14.20 9.70
N LYS A 125 46.34 14.29 9.08
CA LYS A 125 47.45 15.08 9.60
C LYS A 125 47.16 16.58 9.47
N SER A 126 47.45 17.37 10.50
CA SER A 126 47.07 18.80 10.61
C SER A 126 47.66 19.72 9.53
N ASP A 127 48.74 19.30 8.86
CA ASP A 127 49.39 19.97 7.73
C ASP A 127 48.79 19.62 6.34
N SER A 128 47.77 18.77 6.29
CA SER A 128 46.95 18.52 5.10
C SER A 128 46.00 19.71 4.88
N LYS A 129 46.30 20.62 3.94
CA LYS A 129 45.46 21.82 3.71
C LYS A 129 44.03 21.44 3.28
N PRO A 130 42.98 22.10 3.80
CA PRO A 130 41.61 21.90 3.33
C PRO A 130 41.29 22.90 2.21
N VAL A 131 41.44 22.51 0.94
CA VAL A 131 40.82 23.25 -0.18
C VAL A 131 40.52 22.26 -1.31
N SER A 132 39.23 22.10 -1.64
CA SER A 132 38.70 21.38 -2.82
C SER A 132 38.81 19.84 -2.80
N LEU A 133 37.66 19.17 -2.79
CA LEU A 133 37.51 17.71 -2.94
C LEU A 133 37.51 17.24 -4.41
N ASP A 134 37.85 18.13 -5.36
CA ASP A 134 37.63 17.94 -6.80
C ASP A 134 38.89 17.72 -7.64
N ASP A 135 40.10 17.73 -7.08
CA ASP A 135 41.34 17.55 -7.88
C ASP A 135 42.32 16.56 -7.23
N GLY A 136 42.09 15.25 -7.40
CA GLY A 136 43.16 14.23 -7.38
C GLY A 136 44.18 14.20 -6.21
N ASP A 137 43.90 14.83 -5.08
CA ASP A 137 44.86 15.03 -4.00
C ASP A 137 44.93 13.83 -3.05
N THR A 138 46.15 13.42 -2.71
CA THR A 138 46.43 12.31 -1.77
C THR A 138 46.55 12.84 -0.34
N TYR A 139 45.59 12.49 0.53
CA TYR A 139 45.65 12.75 1.96
C TYR A 139 46.59 11.77 2.67
N GLU A 140 47.43 12.24 3.59
CA GLU A 140 48.22 11.36 4.46
C GLU A 140 47.33 10.94 5.65
N LEU A 141 46.71 9.77 5.56
CA LEU A 141 45.94 9.18 6.65
C LEU A 141 46.86 8.86 7.83
N LEU A 142 46.55 9.42 9.00
CA LEU A 142 47.23 9.02 10.23
C LEU A 142 46.67 7.70 10.76
N GLN A 143 45.33 7.56 10.78
CA GLN A 143 44.61 6.35 11.18
C GLN A 143 43.23 6.27 10.48
N ASP A 144 42.79 5.05 10.13
CA ASP A 144 41.52 4.76 9.45
C ASP A 144 40.72 3.69 10.21
N GLY A 145 39.42 3.93 10.43
CA GLY A 145 38.46 2.92 10.86
C GLY A 145 38.72 2.23 12.21
N ASP A 146 39.67 2.73 13.00
CA ASP A 146 39.96 2.22 14.33
C ASP A 146 38.91 2.75 15.32
N MET A 147 38.11 1.82 15.85
CA MET A 147 37.05 2.14 16.79
C MET A 147 37.57 2.76 18.08
N ASP A 148 38.79 2.44 18.53
CA ASP A 148 39.33 3.04 19.74
C ASP A 148 39.67 4.53 19.52
N CYS A 149 40.08 4.89 18.32
CA CYS A 149 40.36 6.28 17.94
C CYS A 149 39.07 7.08 17.75
N ILE A 150 38.09 6.51 17.02
CA ILE A 150 36.74 7.10 16.89
C ILE A 150 36.14 7.36 18.27
N MET A 151 36.28 6.40 19.20
CA MET A 151 35.79 6.53 20.55
C MET A 151 36.54 7.59 21.35
N ALA A 152 37.88 7.67 21.24
CA ALA A 152 38.65 8.70 21.94
C ALA A 152 38.27 10.12 21.49
N THR A 153 38.05 10.32 20.18
CA THR A 153 37.55 11.59 19.63
C THR A 153 36.13 11.88 20.10
N TYR A 154 35.25 10.88 20.05
CA TYR A 154 33.86 11.05 20.46
C TYR A 154 33.76 11.36 21.96
N GLU A 155 34.53 10.69 22.81
CA GLU A 155 34.66 11.00 24.25
C GLU A 155 35.16 12.43 24.49
N ALA A 156 36.02 12.96 23.62
CA ALA A 156 36.41 14.37 23.66
C ALA A 156 35.26 15.32 23.30
N MET A 157 34.43 14.94 22.32
CA MET A 157 33.22 15.69 21.97
C MET A 157 32.18 15.65 23.10
N GLU A 158 32.05 14.53 23.83
CA GLU A 158 31.17 14.44 25.00
C GLU A 158 31.53 15.44 26.10
N ARG A 159 32.83 15.73 26.29
CA ARG A 159 33.29 16.76 27.24
C ARG A 159 32.84 18.17 26.82
N LEU A 160 32.60 18.43 25.53
CA LEU A 160 32.09 19.73 25.06
C LEU A 160 30.66 19.98 25.55
N VAL A 161 29.87 18.91 25.65
CA VAL A 161 28.51 18.97 26.20
C VAL A 161 28.57 19.31 27.69
N ASP A 162 29.47 18.66 28.44
CA ASP A 162 29.66 18.96 29.86
C ASP A 162 30.17 20.40 30.10
N GLN A 163 30.94 20.95 29.15
CA GLN A 163 31.42 22.34 29.18
C GLN A 163 30.35 23.36 28.75
N GLY A 164 29.19 22.91 28.27
CA GLY A 164 28.12 23.78 27.77
C GLY A 164 28.44 24.47 26.43
N LEU A 165 29.48 24.01 25.72
CA LEU A 165 29.85 24.53 24.40
C LEU A 165 28.91 23.99 23.30
N VAL A 166 28.36 22.80 23.51
CA VAL A 166 27.51 22.10 22.56
C VAL A 166 26.30 21.50 23.28
N ARG A 167 25.09 21.57 22.68
CA ARG A 167 23.87 20.97 23.26
C ARG A 167 23.64 19.52 22.88
N SER A 168 24.04 19.12 21.67
CA SER A 168 23.90 17.74 21.17
C SER A 168 25.02 17.34 20.24
N LEU A 169 25.22 16.03 20.08
CA LEU A 169 26.27 15.47 19.22
C LEU A 169 25.64 14.75 18.05
N GLY A 170 26.35 14.70 16.94
CA GLY A 170 26.00 13.86 15.80
C GLY A 170 27.21 13.25 15.13
N VAL A 171 26.95 12.50 14.08
CA VAL A 171 27.96 11.82 13.27
C VAL A 171 27.61 11.96 11.80
N SER A 172 28.61 11.94 10.92
CA SER A 172 28.41 11.96 9.47
C SER A 172 29.20 10.81 8.82
N ASN A 173 28.69 10.29 7.71
CA ASN A 173 29.29 9.23 6.89
C ASN A 173 29.61 7.91 7.64
N MET A 174 28.77 7.52 8.60
CA MET A 174 28.91 6.25 9.33
C MET A 174 27.87 5.19 8.89
N GLY A 175 28.34 3.96 8.67
CA GLY A 175 27.48 2.80 8.42
C GLY A 175 27.01 2.09 9.70
N ILE A 176 26.04 1.17 9.57
CA ILE A 176 25.39 0.46 10.69
C ILE A 176 26.39 -0.17 11.66
N ARG A 177 27.46 -0.80 11.16
CA ARG A 177 28.46 -1.50 11.99
C ARG A 177 29.20 -0.54 12.92
N THR A 178 29.75 0.54 12.37
CA THR A 178 30.49 1.58 13.12
C THR A 178 29.56 2.29 14.11
N LEU A 179 28.34 2.62 13.67
CA LEU A 179 27.35 3.29 14.50
C LEU A 179 26.87 2.41 15.66
N SER A 180 26.65 1.11 15.41
CA SER A 180 26.28 0.14 16.46
C SER A 180 27.36 0.00 17.52
N GLU A 181 28.64 -0.08 17.11
CA GLU A 181 29.76 -0.16 18.05
C GLU A 181 29.90 1.14 18.86
N LEU A 182 29.81 2.31 18.22
CA LEU A 182 29.81 3.61 18.89
C LEU A 182 28.69 3.68 19.95
N LEU A 183 27.47 3.29 19.60
CA LEU A 183 26.31 3.30 20.50
C LEU A 183 26.45 2.36 21.70
N SER A 184 27.28 1.31 21.58
CA SER A 184 27.55 0.38 22.68
C SER A 184 28.54 0.93 23.72
N ARG A 185 29.33 1.94 23.35
CA ARG A 185 30.44 2.48 24.16
C ARG A 185 30.25 3.94 24.59
N CYS A 186 29.54 4.76 23.81
CA CYS A 186 29.36 6.17 24.11
C CYS A 186 28.48 6.40 25.34
N ARG A 187 28.75 7.48 26.09
CA ARG A 187 27.90 7.98 27.17
C ARG A 187 26.79 8.89 26.64
N ILE A 188 27.10 9.75 25.66
CA ILE A 188 26.16 10.67 25.02
C ILE A 188 25.86 10.16 23.62
N ARG A 189 24.68 9.58 23.43
CA ARG A 189 24.25 9.06 22.13
C ARG A 189 24.17 10.18 21.07
N PRO A 190 24.65 9.95 19.84
CA PRO A 190 24.48 10.91 18.76
C PRO A 190 22.99 11.04 18.43
N THR A 191 22.52 12.27 18.24
CA THR A 191 21.12 12.56 17.92
C THR A 191 20.88 12.71 16.41
N VAL A 192 21.94 12.92 15.64
CA VAL A 192 21.89 13.11 14.18
C VAL A 192 22.93 12.22 13.50
N LEU A 193 22.53 11.57 12.41
CA LEU A 193 23.40 10.94 11.42
C LEU A 193 23.21 11.65 10.08
N GLU A 194 24.26 12.26 9.55
CA GLU A 194 24.26 12.75 8.17
C GLU A 194 24.90 11.73 7.22
N VAL A 195 24.22 11.37 6.13
CA VAL A 195 24.72 10.40 5.14
C VAL A 195 24.25 10.74 3.72
N GLU A 196 25.00 10.29 2.72
CA GLU A 196 24.62 10.44 1.31
C GLU A 196 23.40 9.59 0.98
N MET A 197 22.35 10.24 0.49
CA MET A 197 21.12 9.55 0.11
C MET A 197 20.46 10.24 -1.08
N HIS A 198 20.12 9.45 -2.09
CA HIS A 198 19.39 9.86 -3.30
C HIS A 198 18.66 8.63 -3.86
N PRO A 199 17.79 8.75 -4.89
CA PRO A 199 17.02 7.62 -5.43
C PRO A 199 17.84 6.37 -5.83
N TYR A 200 19.10 6.54 -6.23
CA TYR A 200 20.02 5.44 -6.52
C TYR A 200 20.73 4.86 -5.29
N LEU A 201 20.66 5.54 -4.14
CA LEU A 201 21.28 5.17 -2.86
C LEU A 201 20.31 5.39 -1.69
N ALA A 202 19.20 4.63 -1.67
CA ALA A 202 18.10 4.83 -0.71
C ALA A 202 18.35 4.30 0.72
N GLN A 203 19.44 3.55 0.95
CA GLN A 203 19.91 3.02 2.25
C GLN A 203 18.81 2.57 3.27
N PRO A 204 17.84 1.72 2.90
CA PRO A 204 16.66 1.43 3.75
C PRO A 204 16.99 0.77 5.10
N LYS A 205 18.00 -0.10 5.13
CA LYS A 205 18.45 -0.77 6.38
C LYS A 205 19.06 0.21 7.37
N LEU A 206 19.76 1.24 6.88
CA LEU A 206 20.35 2.28 7.73
C LEU A 206 19.24 3.16 8.31
N LEU A 207 18.24 3.52 7.50
CA LEU A 207 17.07 4.27 7.97
C LEU A 207 16.29 3.52 9.05
N GLU A 208 16.11 2.21 8.89
CA GLU A 208 15.45 1.37 9.89
C GLU A 208 16.27 1.31 11.19
N PHE A 209 17.57 1.03 11.08
CA PHE A 209 18.48 0.99 12.23
C PHE A 209 18.51 2.33 12.99
N CYS A 210 18.65 3.46 12.29
CA CYS A 210 18.63 4.78 12.92
C CYS A 210 17.27 5.11 13.56
N ARG A 211 16.16 4.64 12.96
CA ARG A 211 14.81 4.77 13.53
C ARG A 211 14.69 4.00 14.86
N GLU A 212 15.22 2.78 14.93
CA GLU A 212 15.25 1.98 16.15
C GLU A 212 16.11 2.63 17.24
N GLU A 213 17.25 3.19 16.87
CA GLU A 213 18.21 3.80 17.79
C GLU A 213 17.90 5.26 18.15
N ASN A 214 16.81 5.83 17.61
CA ASN A 214 16.40 7.24 17.76
C ASN A 214 17.45 8.26 17.28
N ILE A 215 18.10 7.94 16.16
CA ILE A 215 19.06 8.82 15.49
C ILE A 215 18.36 9.45 14.29
N HIS A 216 18.37 10.78 14.21
CA HIS A 216 17.77 11.52 13.13
C HIS A 216 18.66 11.47 11.87
N VAL A 217 18.14 10.98 10.76
CA VAL A 217 18.92 10.89 9.51
C VAL A 217 18.74 12.16 8.67
N MET A 218 19.85 12.78 8.28
CA MET A 218 19.92 13.91 7.35
C MET A 218 20.59 13.45 6.06
N ALA A 219 19.91 13.64 4.92
CA ALA A 219 20.46 13.29 3.61
C ALA A 219 21.38 14.42 3.08
N ASN A 220 22.67 14.15 2.88
CA ASN A 220 23.53 15.06 2.13
C ASN A 220 23.42 14.79 0.61
N SER A 221 23.46 15.85 -0.20
CA SER A 221 23.37 15.81 -1.67
C SER A 221 22.13 15.13 -2.33
N PRO A 222 20.89 15.35 -1.85
CA PRO A 222 19.71 14.64 -2.39
C PRO A 222 19.37 14.86 -3.88
N PRO A 223 19.65 16.01 -4.53
CA PRO A 223 19.48 16.13 -5.98
C PRO A 223 20.66 15.54 -6.79
N GLY A 224 21.61 14.84 -6.15
CA GLY A 224 22.59 13.95 -6.79
C GLY A 224 23.40 14.58 -7.91
N LYS A 225 24.44 15.34 -7.59
CA LYS A 225 25.50 15.62 -8.56
C LYS A 225 26.51 14.48 -8.47
N MET A 226 26.51 13.56 -9.44
CA MET A 226 27.44 12.42 -9.43
C MET A 226 28.89 12.91 -9.54
N ARG A 227 29.77 12.32 -8.72
CA ARG A 227 31.21 12.60 -8.72
C ARG A 227 31.86 11.97 -9.95
N ASP A 228 32.93 12.58 -10.47
CA ASP A 228 33.65 12.14 -11.67
C ASP A 228 33.99 10.64 -11.63
N GLY A 229 33.55 9.88 -12.65
CA GLY A 229 33.89 8.46 -12.82
C GLY A 229 32.72 7.50 -13.09
N TYR A 230 31.47 7.97 -13.05
CA TYR A 230 30.31 7.21 -13.57
C TYR A 230 30.13 7.43 -15.08
N PRO A 231 29.62 6.45 -15.86
CA PRO A 231 29.72 6.46 -17.33
C PRO A 231 28.93 7.53 -18.07
N ASP A 232 28.12 8.34 -17.39
CA ASP A 232 27.37 9.45 -17.99
C ASP A 232 27.38 10.65 -17.05
N ASP A 233 27.78 11.80 -17.59
CA ASP A 233 27.90 13.13 -16.95
C ASP A 233 26.52 13.76 -16.65
N SER A 234 25.47 12.93 -16.47
CA SER A 234 24.07 13.34 -16.32
C SER A 234 23.72 13.57 -14.85
N SER A 235 23.06 14.69 -14.56
CA SER A 235 22.48 14.97 -13.24
C SER A 235 21.42 13.93 -12.91
N LEU A 236 21.21 13.59 -11.62
CA LEU A 236 20.02 12.84 -11.19
C LEU A 236 18.73 13.50 -11.71
N LEU A 237 18.72 14.83 -11.86
CA LEU A 237 17.59 15.59 -12.42
C LEU A 237 17.33 15.32 -13.91
N ASP A 238 18.32 14.78 -14.64
CA ASP A 238 18.19 14.42 -16.06
C ASP A 238 17.72 12.96 -16.25
N ASP A 239 17.37 12.26 -15.16
CA ASP A 239 16.93 10.88 -15.21
C ASP A 239 15.62 10.72 -16.02
N PRO A 240 15.56 9.84 -17.03
CA PRO A 240 14.40 9.70 -17.90
C PRO A 240 13.10 9.32 -17.17
N ILE A 241 13.18 8.61 -16.05
CA ILE A 241 12.02 8.25 -15.24
C ILE A 241 11.54 9.49 -14.49
N LEU A 242 12.45 10.26 -13.88
CA LEU A 242 12.10 11.50 -13.20
C LEU A 242 11.57 12.56 -14.19
N LEU A 243 12.15 12.67 -15.38
CA LEU A 243 11.68 13.54 -16.47
C LEU A 243 10.31 13.12 -16.99
N ARG A 244 10.07 11.82 -17.16
CA ARG A 244 8.75 11.31 -17.56
C ARG A 244 7.71 11.57 -16.47
N ILE A 245 8.04 11.36 -15.19
CA ILE A 245 7.15 11.70 -14.07
C ILE A 245 6.85 13.21 -14.06
N ALA A 246 7.84 14.06 -14.34
CA ALA A 246 7.67 15.52 -14.42
C ALA A 246 6.79 15.93 -15.63
N GLU A 247 6.99 15.31 -16.80
CA GLU A 247 6.17 15.53 -18.01
C GLU A 247 4.73 15.05 -17.82
N GLU A 248 4.54 13.84 -17.26
CA GLU A 248 3.23 13.24 -16.99
C GLU A 248 2.45 14.01 -15.92
N SER A 249 3.15 14.65 -14.98
CA SER A 249 2.55 15.48 -13.92
C SER A 249 2.36 16.95 -14.30
N GLY A 250 2.86 17.39 -15.47
CA GLY A 250 2.72 18.77 -15.96
C GLY A 250 3.39 19.84 -15.09
N ARG A 251 4.44 19.50 -14.34
CA ARG A 251 5.10 20.40 -13.37
C ARG A 251 6.63 20.34 -13.52
N SER A 252 7.32 21.44 -13.21
CA SER A 252 8.80 21.46 -13.19
C SER A 252 9.36 20.58 -12.07
N GLU A 253 10.62 20.16 -12.23
CA GLU A 253 11.45 19.23 -11.45
C GLU A 253 11.52 19.44 -9.92
N ALA A 254 10.86 20.45 -9.36
CA ALA A 254 10.75 20.68 -7.93
C ALA A 254 9.27 20.92 -7.56
N TYR A 255 8.79 20.16 -6.57
CA TYR A 255 7.54 20.31 -5.80
C TYR A 255 6.26 19.55 -6.24
N THR A 256 6.07 18.40 -5.60
CA THR A 256 4.78 18.03 -4.99
C THR A 256 4.51 18.93 -3.76
N ASP A 257 4.07 20.18 -3.97
CA ASP A 257 3.47 21.02 -2.92
C ASP A 257 2.03 21.39 -3.29
N ILE A 258 1.10 20.54 -2.86
CA ILE A 258 -0.09 21.06 -2.19
C ILE A 258 -0.07 20.36 -0.84
N ARG A 259 0.74 20.87 0.09
CA ARG A 259 0.56 20.56 1.50
C ARG A 259 -0.41 21.61 2.04
N PRO A 260 -1.62 21.25 2.49
CA PRO A 260 -2.33 22.12 3.39
C PRO A 260 -1.40 22.39 4.58
N SER A 261 -1.32 23.63 5.06
CA SER A 261 -0.54 23.93 6.25
C SER A 261 -0.96 23.00 7.39
N LEU A 262 -0.04 22.70 8.32
CA LEU A 262 -0.35 21.82 9.47
C LEU A 262 -1.55 22.36 10.30
N ILE A 263 -1.82 23.66 10.19
CA ILE A 263 -2.92 24.37 10.82
C ILE A 263 -3.56 25.31 9.80
N ASP A 264 -4.83 25.04 9.50
CA ASP A 264 -5.62 25.76 8.50
C ASP A 264 -6.83 26.43 9.16
N ILE A 265 -7.32 27.52 8.56
CA ILE A 265 -8.52 28.21 9.02
C ILE A 265 -9.74 27.72 8.24
N SER A 266 -10.75 27.18 8.96
CA SER A 266 -12.08 26.92 8.38
C SER A 266 -13.01 28.06 8.72
N THR A 267 -13.73 28.54 7.71
CA THR A 267 -14.49 29.80 7.79
C THR A 267 -15.99 29.62 8.00
N SER A 268 -16.49 28.41 8.29
CA SER A 268 -17.94 28.05 8.30
C SER A 268 -18.87 28.76 9.31
N ASN A 269 -18.56 29.97 9.79
CA ASN A 269 -19.45 30.79 10.61
C ASN A 269 -20.50 31.48 9.73
N ALA A 270 -21.77 31.14 9.96
CA ALA A 270 -22.89 31.88 9.40
C ALA A 270 -22.85 33.36 9.87
N LEU A 271 -22.73 34.26 8.89
CA LEU A 271 -23.24 35.65 8.77
C LEU A 271 -23.20 36.65 9.95
N ARG A 272 -22.66 36.35 11.14
CA ARG A 272 -22.85 37.25 12.29
C ARG A 272 -21.85 38.40 12.42
N ASP A 273 -20.68 38.38 11.76
CA ASP A 273 -19.73 39.51 11.82
C ASP A 273 -18.70 39.50 10.66
N ALA A 274 -19.03 40.17 9.55
CA ALA A 274 -18.26 40.12 8.30
C ALA A 274 -16.85 40.74 8.40
N GLU A 275 -16.68 41.79 9.20
CA GLU A 275 -15.38 42.43 9.41
C GLU A 275 -14.43 41.51 10.19
N LYS A 276 -14.93 40.83 11.23
CA LYS A 276 -14.12 39.87 12.00
C LYS A 276 -13.63 38.68 11.19
N VAL A 277 -14.40 38.21 10.20
CA VAL A 277 -13.95 37.14 9.29
C VAL A 277 -12.78 37.62 8.44
N ALA A 278 -12.87 38.82 7.86
CA ALA A 278 -11.81 39.39 7.04
C ALA A 278 -10.54 39.65 7.87
N ASP A 279 -10.67 40.18 9.08
CA ASP A 279 -9.55 40.44 9.97
C ASP A 279 -8.90 39.14 10.47
N ALA A 280 -9.69 38.11 10.76
CA ALA A 280 -9.16 36.80 11.15
C ALA A 280 -8.38 36.13 10.00
N VAL A 281 -8.85 36.22 8.75
CA VAL A 281 -8.14 35.67 7.58
C VAL A 281 -6.83 36.43 7.34
N LYS A 282 -6.83 37.76 7.40
CA LYS A 282 -5.61 38.58 7.27
C LYS A 282 -4.60 38.28 8.38
N HIS A 283 -5.07 38.11 9.61
CA HIS A 283 -4.24 37.79 10.76
C HIS A 283 -3.66 36.37 10.67
N ALA A 284 -4.48 35.38 10.30
CA ALA A 284 -4.03 34.01 10.05
C ALA A 284 -2.93 33.94 8.98
N TRP A 285 -3.14 34.65 7.87
CA TRP A 285 -2.13 34.77 6.82
C TRP A 285 -0.82 35.38 7.34
N SER A 286 -0.92 36.53 8.04
CA SER A 286 0.25 37.19 8.64
C SER A 286 0.96 36.34 9.70
N SER A 287 0.25 35.34 10.25
CA SER A 287 0.76 34.40 11.24
C SER A 287 1.38 33.14 10.62
N GLY A 288 1.35 32.98 9.30
CA GLY A 288 1.96 31.85 8.57
C GLY A 288 1.01 30.70 8.25
N VAL A 289 -0.30 30.93 8.22
CA VAL A 289 -1.27 29.98 7.65
C VAL A 289 -1.20 30.06 6.13
N GLU A 290 -1.03 28.92 5.46
CA GLU A 290 -0.79 28.86 4.02
C GLU A 290 -2.02 28.41 3.22
N TYR A 291 -2.99 27.77 3.87
CA TYR A 291 -4.23 27.28 3.25
C TYR A 291 -5.50 27.83 3.92
N VAL A 292 -6.43 28.31 3.10
CA VAL A 292 -7.75 28.80 3.54
C VAL A 292 -8.82 27.84 3.05
N ASP A 293 -9.53 27.23 4.00
CA ASP A 293 -10.63 26.30 3.73
C ASP A 293 -11.99 27.03 3.69
N CYS A 294 -12.62 27.04 2.51
CA CYS A 294 -13.92 27.65 2.27
C CYS A 294 -15.00 26.60 1.97
N SER A 295 -16.26 27.04 2.00
CA SER A 295 -17.41 26.27 1.52
C SER A 295 -18.49 27.25 1.06
N SER A 296 -19.08 27.01 -0.11
CA SER A 296 -20.16 27.84 -0.64
C SER A 296 -21.38 27.85 0.29
N ASP A 297 -21.64 26.76 1.01
CA ASP A 297 -22.74 26.64 1.98
C ASP A 297 -22.61 27.64 3.15
N SER A 298 -21.39 28.12 3.41
CA SER A 298 -21.13 29.12 4.45
C SER A 298 -21.48 30.55 4.02
N GLN A 299 -21.75 30.77 2.74
CA GLN A 299 -22.12 32.06 2.12
C GLN A 299 -21.19 33.23 2.48
N ASN A 300 -19.91 32.97 2.68
CA ASN A 300 -18.93 33.96 3.13
C ASN A 300 -17.71 34.10 2.19
N GLU A 301 -17.64 33.31 1.13
CA GLU A 301 -16.57 33.32 0.11
C GLU A 301 -16.28 34.72 -0.40
N LYS A 302 -17.32 35.51 -0.71
CA LYS A 302 -17.17 36.92 -1.10
C LYS A 302 -16.40 37.79 -0.12
N ARG A 303 -16.56 37.53 1.19
CA ARG A 303 -15.92 38.34 2.24
C ARG A 303 -14.47 37.90 2.45
N ILE A 304 -14.22 36.59 2.34
CA ILE A 304 -12.87 36.01 2.37
C ILE A 304 -12.08 36.52 1.17
N GLY A 305 -12.68 36.54 -0.02
CA GLY A 305 -12.07 37.10 -1.23
C GLY A 305 -11.64 38.56 -1.06
N ASN A 306 -12.51 39.41 -0.52
CA ASN A 306 -12.17 40.80 -0.19
C ASN A 306 -11.03 40.92 0.84
N ALA A 307 -10.90 39.96 1.75
CA ALA A 307 -9.80 39.94 2.73
C ALA A 307 -8.47 39.55 2.07
N LEU A 308 -8.53 38.63 1.10
CA LEU A 308 -7.39 38.10 0.37
C LEU A 308 -6.94 38.98 -0.81
N SER A 309 -7.79 39.87 -1.31
CA SER A 309 -7.53 40.69 -2.50
C SER A 309 -6.29 41.61 -2.40
N GLY A 310 -5.75 41.80 -1.20
CA GLY A 310 -4.52 42.56 -0.95
C GLY A 310 -3.22 41.73 -1.04
N PHE A 311 -3.32 40.41 -1.20
CA PHE A 311 -2.18 39.49 -1.27
C PHE A 311 -2.00 38.96 -2.69
N ASP A 312 -0.78 38.56 -3.03
CA ASP A 312 -0.51 37.95 -4.33
C ASP A 312 -1.18 36.57 -4.40
N ARG A 313 -1.81 36.24 -5.54
CA ARG A 313 -2.50 34.95 -5.71
C ARG A 313 -1.54 33.77 -5.53
N SER A 314 -0.26 33.96 -5.86
CA SER A 314 0.77 32.93 -5.71
C SER A 314 1.22 32.72 -4.26
N SER A 315 0.88 33.64 -3.34
CA SER A 315 1.36 33.54 -1.98
C SER A 315 0.55 32.57 -1.13
N PHE A 316 -0.73 32.32 -1.43
CA PHE A 316 -1.62 31.49 -0.60
C PHE A 316 -2.33 30.38 -1.38
N TYR A 317 -2.68 29.30 -0.69
CA TYR A 317 -3.56 28.26 -1.19
C TYR A 317 -5.01 28.51 -0.75
N VAL A 318 -5.97 28.28 -1.65
CA VAL A 318 -7.39 28.39 -1.33
C VAL A 318 -8.15 27.18 -1.85
N GLY A 319 -8.95 26.57 -0.96
CA GLY A 319 -9.88 25.51 -1.31
C GLY A 319 -11.33 25.91 -1.07
N SER A 320 -12.24 25.29 -1.82
CA SER A 320 -13.68 25.38 -1.59
C SER A 320 -14.35 24.01 -1.76
N LYS A 321 -15.64 23.94 -1.44
CA LYS A 321 -16.44 22.71 -1.46
C LYS A 321 -17.70 22.89 -2.30
N LEU A 322 -18.01 21.91 -3.14
CA LEU A 322 -19.23 21.81 -3.94
C LEU A 322 -20.43 21.54 -3.03
N SER A 323 -21.42 22.43 -3.05
CA SER A 323 -22.68 22.27 -2.30
C SER A 323 -23.45 21.05 -2.77
N CYS A 324 -24.15 20.38 -1.84
CA CYS A 324 -25.03 19.27 -2.17
C CYS A 324 -26.22 19.70 -3.06
N CYS A 325 -26.62 20.98 -3.02
CA CYS A 325 -27.67 21.54 -3.88
C CYS A 325 -27.19 21.79 -5.33
N ASP A 326 -25.88 21.77 -5.55
CA ASP A 326 -25.22 21.99 -6.85
C ASP A 326 -24.54 20.70 -7.36
N ALA A 327 -24.79 19.54 -6.72
CA ALA A 327 -24.11 18.29 -7.03
C ALA A 327 -24.60 17.61 -8.33
N ALA A 328 -25.63 18.15 -9.00
CA ALA A 328 -26.02 17.67 -10.32
C ALA A 328 -24.87 17.91 -11.33
N PRO A 329 -24.49 16.92 -12.17
CA PRO A 329 -23.34 17.04 -13.08
C PRO A 329 -23.35 18.28 -13.98
N GLU A 330 -24.54 18.75 -14.40
CA GLU A 330 -24.76 19.95 -15.20
C GLU A 330 -24.51 21.27 -14.45
N ASP A 331 -24.63 21.28 -13.12
CA ASP A 331 -24.52 22.49 -12.29
C ASP A 331 -23.10 22.72 -11.73
N VAL A 332 -22.28 21.66 -11.65
CA VAL A 332 -20.94 21.65 -11.05
C VAL A 332 -20.03 22.77 -11.59
N THR A 333 -20.03 23.00 -12.91
CA THR A 333 -19.16 24.02 -13.53
C THR A 333 -19.56 25.43 -13.13
N GLU A 334 -20.85 25.75 -13.13
CA GLU A 334 -21.31 27.08 -12.76
C GLU A 334 -21.16 27.30 -11.25
N ALA A 335 -21.34 26.27 -10.42
CA ALA A 335 -21.07 26.34 -8.99
C ALA A 335 -19.59 26.67 -8.69
N CYS A 336 -18.65 25.98 -9.33
CA CYS A 336 -17.22 26.28 -9.18
C CYS A 336 -16.87 27.71 -9.62
N LYS A 337 -17.41 28.18 -10.75
CA LYS A 337 -17.20 29.55 -11.23
C LYS A 337 -17.76 30.59 -10.27
N ARG A 338 -18.90 30.32 -9.62
CA ARG A 338 -19.44 31.20 -8.57
C ARG A 338 -18.46 31.33 -7.41
N SER A 339 -17.93 30.22 -6.88
CA SER A 339 -16.94 30.27 -5.79
C SER A 339 -15.68 31.03 -6.18
N ILE A 340 -15.15 30.81 -7.40
CA ILE A 340 -13.99 31.56 -7.93
C ILE A 340 -14.30 33.07 -7.99
N ALA A 341 -15.47 33.43 -8.52
CA ALA A 341 -15.88 34.83 -8.65
C ALA A 341 -16.12 35.50 -7.30
N GLU A 342 -16.71 34.79 -6.34
CA GLU A 342 -16.90 35.29 -4.98
C GLU A 342 -15.56 35.48 -4.26
N LEU A 343 -14.66 34.48 -4.30
CA LEU A 343 -13.33 34.58 -3.71
C LEU A 343 -12.43 35.60 -4.43
N GLY A 344 -12.80 36.06 -5.63
CA GLY A 344 -12.01 37.03 -6.40
C GLY A 344 -10.66 36.48 -6.85
N VAL A 345 -10.56 35.15 -7.03
CA VAL A 345 -9.34 34.45 -7.47
C VAL A 345 -9.47 34.02 -8.93
N SER A 346 -8.36 33.65 -9.56
CA SER A 346 -8.37 33.14 -10.95
C SER A 346 -8.60 31.63 -11.06
N TYR A 347 -8.34 30.87 -9.99
CA TYR A 347 -8.53 29.42 -9.89
C TYR A 347 -8.55 29.00 -8.42
N LEU A 348 -9.06 27.79 -8.12
CA LEU A 348 -8.96 27.15 -6.80
C LEU A 348 -7.79 26.16 -6.77
N ASP A 349 -7.04 26.11 -5.67
CA ASP A 349 -5.97 25.12 -5.51
C ASP A 349 -6.54 23.72 -5.28
N ASN A 350 -7.66 23.65 -4.57
CA ASN A 350 -8.39 22.42 -4.30
C ASN A 350 -9.91 22.66 -4.33
N TYR A 351 -10.67 21.75 -4.94
CA TYR A 351 -12.14 21.79 -4.90
C TYR A 351 -12.69 20.43 -4.47
N MET A 352 -13.41 20.38 -3.36
CA MET A 352 -13.87 19.13 -2.77
C MET A 352 -15.36 18.89 -2.97
N MET A 353 -15.76 17.63 -3.12
CA MET A 353 -17.17 17.24 -2.95
C MET A 353 -17.50 17.32 -1.46
N HIS A 354 -18.46 18.17 -1.06
CA HIS A 354 -18.73 18.42 0.36
C HIS A 354 -19.33 17.19 1.07
N TRP A 355 -20.32 16.58 0.43
CA TRP A 355 -20.94 15.32 0.86
C TRP A 355 -21.27 14.48 -0.37
N PRO A 356 -21.25 13.14 -0.26
CA PRO A 356 -21.57 12.22 -1.36
C PRO A 356 -23.09 12.11 -1.61
N VAL A 357 -23.80 13.24 -1.71
CA VAL A 357 -25.27 13.29 -1.84
C VAL A 357 -25.72 14.42 -2.77
N GLN A 358 -26.91 14.26 -3.35
CA GLN A 358 -27.56 15.27 -4.17
C GLN A 358 -28.87 15.73 -3.53
N LEU A 359 -28.96 17.04 -3.26
CA LEU A 359 -30.16 17.71 -2.82
C LEU A 359 -30.82 18.45 -3.96
N LYS A 360 -32.12 18.71 -3.83
CA LYS A 360 -32.84 19.53 -4.80
C LYS A 360 -32.33 20.98 -4.77
N SER A 361 -32.19 21.61 -5.93
CA SER A 361 -31.56 22.93 -6.09
C SER A 361 -32.24 24.08 -5.31
N ASP A 362 -33.53 23.95 -4.97
CA ASP A 362 -34.30 24.90 -4.14
C ASP A 362 -34.27 24.56 -2.64
N SER A 363 -33.61 23.47 -2.25
CA SER A 363 -33.36 23.13 -0.85
C SER A 363 -32.46 24.19 -0.22
N LYS A 364 -32.72 24.50 1.05
CA LYS A 364 -31.78 25.34 1.81
C LYS A 364 -30.42 24.62 1.87
N PRO A 365 -29.29 25.36 1.70
CA PRO A 365 -27.96 24.80 1.93
C PRO A 365 -27.93 24.15 3.31
N VAL A 366 -27.28 23.00 3.43
CA VAL A 366 -27.20 22.24 4.67
C VAL A 366 -26.48 23.07 5.74
N SER A 367 -27.22 23.90 6.49
CA SER A 367 -26.86 24.26 7.84
C SER A 367 -27.69 23.35 8.74
N LEU A 368 -27.02 22.40 9.40
CA LEU A 368 -27.64 21.41 10.29
C LEU A 368 -28.21 22.03 11.57
N ASP A 369 -28.57 23.31 11.55
CA ASP A 369 -28.75 24.13 12.74
C ASP A 369 -30.22 24.45 13.07
N ASP A 370 -31.23 24.31 12.20
CA ASP A 370 -32.59 24.73 12.58
C ASP A 370 -33.72 23.98 11.85
N GLY A 371 -34.10 22.77 12.29
CA GLY A 371 -35.41 22.16 11.97
C GLY A 371 -35.84 22.20 10.49
N ASP A 372 -34.87 22.27 9.58
CA ASP A 372 -35.10 22.68 8.20
C ASP A 372 -35.55 21.47 7.39
N THR A 373 -36.47 21.72 6.46
CA THR A 373 -36.97 20.73 5.52
C THR A 373 -36.03 20.68 4.32
N TYR A 374 -35.36 19.54 4.14
CA TYR A 374 -34.55 19.23 2.97
C TYR A 374 -35.26 18.15 2.14
N GLU A 375 -35.21 18.27 0.81
CA GLU A 375 -35.70 17.25 -0.11
C GLU A 375 -34.49 16.53 -0.71
N LEU A 376 -34.24 15.31 -0.22
CA LEU A 376 -33.20 14.42 -0.70
C LEU A 376 -33.61 13.88 -2.06
N LEU A 377 -32.85 14.21 -3.12
CA LEU A 377 -33.11 13.64 -4.44
C LEU A 377 -32.52 12.23 -4.52
N GLN A 378 -31.28 12.07 -4.06
CA GLN A 378 -30.55 10.80 -4.07
C GLN A 378 -29.54 10.72 -2.91
N ASP A 379 -29.33 9.51 -2.40
CA ASP A 379 -28.45 9.22 -1.26
C ASP A 379 -27.65 7.94 -1.49
N GLY A 380 -26.32 8.02 -1.34
CA GLY A 380 -25.42 6.87 -1.41
C GLY A 380 -25.40 6.13 -2.76
N ASP A 381 -25.95 6.71 -3.83
CA ASP A 381 -25.90 6.15 -5.17
C ASP A 381 -24.53 6.42 -5.79
N MET A 382 -23.73 5.37 -5.94
CA MET A 382 -22.39 5.47 -6.49
C MET A 382 -22.35 5.96 -7.94
N ASP A 383 -23.38 5.68 -8.75
CA ASP A 383 -23.40 6.17 -10.14
C ASP A 383 -23.61 7.68 -10.17
N CYS A 384 -24.38 8.22 -9.23
CA CYS A 384 -24.58 9.66 -9.10
C CYS A 384 -23.35 10.36 -8.53
N ILE A 385 -22.73 9.79 -7.48
CA ILE A 385 -21.46 10.27 -6.93
C ILE A 385 -20.40 10.33 -8.04
N MET A 386 -20.32 9.28 -8.86
CA MET A 386 -19.39 9.22 -9.99
C MET A 386 -19.71 10.24 -11.07
N ALA A 387 -20.97 10.42 -11.45
CA ALA A 387 -21.36 11.42 -12.44
C ALA A 387 -21.02 12.85 -11.99
N THR A 388 -21.22 13.16 -10.71
CA THR A 388 -20.79 14.44 -10.12
C THR A 388 -19.27 14.57 -10.12
N TYR A 389 -18.56 13.52 -9.74
CA TYR A 389 -17.10 13.55 -9.68
C TYR A 389 -16.47 13.70 -11.08
N GLU A 390 -16.98 12.99 -12.09
CA GLU A 390 -16.59 13.17 -13.50
C GLU A 390 -16.83 14.61 -13.98
N ALA A 391 -17.88 15.28 -13.49
CA ALA A 391 -18.09 16.70 -13.75
C ALA A 391 -17.05 17.60 -13.06
N MET A 392 -16.60 17.23 -11.86
CA MET A 392 -15.50 17.91 -11.18
C MET A 392 -14.16 17.72 -11.89
N GLU A 393 -13.89 16.53 -12.46
CA GLU A 393 -12.68 16.27 -13.25
C GLU A 393 -12.56 17.22 -14.44
N ARG A 394 -13.68 17.55 -15.09
CA ARG A 394 -13.71 18.52 -16.19
C ARG A 394 -13.32 19.93 -15.75
N LEU A 395 -13.45 20.28 -14.46
CA LEU A 395 -13.00 21.58 -13.94
C LEU A 395 -11.47 21.70 -13.96
N VAL A 396 -10.78 20.57 -13.74
CA VAL A 396 -9.31 20.50 -13.84
C VAL A 396 -8.90 20.69 -15.30
N ASP A 397 -9.57 20.01 -16.23
CA ASP A 397 -9.29 20.17 -17.67
C ASP A 397 -9.55 21.61 -18.16
N GLN A 398 -10.51 22.31 -17.54
CA GLN A 398 -10.81 23.73 -17.81
C GLN A 398 -9.83 24.71 -17.15
N GLY A 399 -8.92 24.23 -16.29
CA GLY A 399 -7.99 25.07 -15.54
C GLY A 399 -8.63 25.90 -14.42
N LEU A 400 -9.89 25.61 -14.05
CA LEU A 400 -10.60 26.30 -12.96
C LEU A 400 -10.11 25.82 -11.58
N VAL A 401 -9.62 24.59 -11.51
CA VAL A 401 -9.18 23.94 -10.27
C VAL A 401 -7.85 23.20 -10.52
N ARG A 402 -6.92 23.26 -9.57
CA ARG A 402 -5.63 22.54 -9.66
C ARG A 402 -5.67 21.10 -9.14
N SER A 403 -6.48 20.82 -8.13
CA SER A 403 -6.63 19.48 -7.54
C SER A 403 -8.04 19.26 -7.00
N LEU A 404 -8.46 17.99 -6.92
CA LEU A 404 -9.78 17.61 -6.41
C LEU A 404 -9.65 16.95 -5.05
N GLY A 405 -10.66 17.11 -4.21
CA GLY A 405 -10.79 16.38 -2.96
C GLY A 405 -12.19 15.88 -2.74
N VAL A 406 -12.36 15.20 -1.61
CA VAL A 406 -13.66 14.74 -1.12
C VAL A 406 -13.76 15.03 0.37
N SER A 407 -14.98 15.17 0.88
CA SER A 407 -15.23 15.34 2.30
C SER A 407 -16.32 14.38 2.76
N ASN A 408 -16.21 13.94 4.01
CA ASN A 408 -17.18 13.08 4.67
C ASN A 408 -17.47 11.75 3.94
N MET A 409 -16.46 11.15 3.32
CA MET A 409 -16.54 9.82 2.70
C MET A 409 -15.86 8.75 3.58
N GLY A 410 -16.50 7.58 3.71
CA GLY A 410 -15.92 6.39 4.34
C GLY A 410 -15.08 5.55 3.38
N ILE A 411 -14.40 4.51 3.89
CA ILE A 411 -13.50 3.65 3.09
C ILE A 411 -14.24 3.03 1.90
N ARG A 412 -15.48 2.57 2.08
CA ARG A 412 -16.28 1.92 1.03
C ARG A 412 -16.53 2.85 -0.16
N THR A 413 -17.13 4.02 0.09
CA THR A 413 -17.44 5.03 -0.93
C THR A 413 -16.17 5.53 -1.61
N LEU A 414 -15.11 5.78 -0.82
CA LEU A 414 -13.84 6.26 -1.37
C LEU A 414 -13.15 5.19 -2.22
N SER A 415 -13.14 3.93 -1.80
CA SER A 415 -12.56 2.82 -2.58
C SER A 415 -13.28 2.63 -3.91
N GLU A 416 -14.61 2.71 -3.94
CA GLU A 416 -15.38 2.61 -5.17
C GLU A 416 -15.08 3.79 -6.11
N LEU A 417 -15.05 5.02 -5.57
CA LEU A 417 -14.65 6.21 -6.33
C LEU A 417 -13.27 6.06 -6.98
N LEU A 418 -12.28 5.58 -6.22
CA LEU A 418 -10.90 5.40 -6.70
C LEU A 418 -10.77 4.33 -7.78
N SER A 419 -11.69 3.37 -7.84
CA SER A 419 -11.68 2.32 -8.87
C SER A 419 -12.19 2.82 -10.24
N ARG A 420 -12.92 3.94 -10.25
CA ARG A 420 -13.61 4.46 -11.44
C ARG A 420 -13.12 5.84 -11.89
N CYS A 421 -12.56 6.66 -11.00
CA CYS A 421 -12.14 8.02 -11.34
C CYS A 421 -10.87 8.06 -12.19
N ARG A 422 -10.77 9.09 -13.04
CA ARG A 422 -9.58 9.40 -13.85
C ARG A 422 -8.60 10.28 -13.08
N ILE A 423 -9.10 11.30 -12.38
CA ILE A 423 -8.29 12.20 -11.54
C ILE A 423 -8.53 11.82 -10.08
N ARG A 424 -7.50 11.31 -9.42
CA ARG A 424 -7.62 10.84 -8.04
C ARG A 424 -7.77 12.03 -7.07
N PRO A 425 -8.63 11.94 -6.04
CA PRO A 425 -8.71 12.97 -5.01
C PRO A 425 -7.39 13.03 -4.23
N THR A 426 -6.87 14.22 -4.01
CA THR A 426 -5.62 14.46 -3.28
C THR A 426 -5.85 14.65 -1.78
N VAL A 427 -7.07 15.05 -1.39
CA VAL A 427 -7.45 15.33 0.00
C VAL A 427 -8.79 14.67 0.35
N LEU A 428 -8.84 14.05 1.53
CA LEU A 428 -10.07 13.66 2.22
C LEU A 428 -10.22 14.52 3.49
N GLU A 429 -11.26 15.34 3.56
CA GLU A 429 -11.60 16.06 4.79
C GLU A 429 -12.67 15.32 5.61
N VAL A 430 -12.34 14.97 6.86
CA VAL A 430 -13.24 14.25 7.78
C VAL A 430 -13.14 14.76 9.22
N GLU A 431 -14.22 14.60 9.99
CA GLU A 431 -14.21 14.83 11.44
C GLU A 431 -13.23 13.88 12.12
N MET A 432 -12.22 14.41 12.82
CA MET A 432 -11.26 13.56 13.53
C MET A 432 -10.81 14.20 14.84
N HIS A 433 -10.95 13.43 15.91
CA HIS A 433 -10.55 13.77 17.27
C HIS A 433 -10.38 12.46 18.08
N PRO A 434 -9.81 12.47 19.31
CA PRO A 434 -9.61 11.27 20.12
C PRO A 434 -10.83 10.34 20.27
N TYR A 435 -12.07 10.85 20.40
CA TYR A 435 -13.27 9.99 20.40
C TYR A 435 -13.58 9.31 19.05
N LEU A 436 -13.09 9.86 17.93
CA LEU A 436 -13.29 9.40 16.55
C LEU A 436 -11.95 9.35 15.82
N ALA A 437 -11.06 8.46 16.27
CA ALA A 437 -9.67 8.42 15.81
C ALA A 437 -9.44 7.81 14.42
N GLN A 438 -10.42 7.09 13.89
CA GLN A 438 -10.48 6.54 12.53
C GLN A 438 -9.18 5.90 11.98
N PRO A 439 -8.49 5.00 12.74
CA PRO A 439 -7.18 4.47 12.34
C PRO A 439 -7.21 3.73 10.99
N LYS A 440 -8.29 2.99 10.70
CA LYS A 440 -8.45 2.26 9.42
C LYS A 440 -8.55 3.21 8.22
N LEU A 441 -9.30 4.31 8.35
CA LEU A 441 -9.44 5.31 7.30
C LEU A 441 -8.11 6.02 7.05
N LEU A 442 -7.36 6.35 8.12
CA LEU A 442 -6.03 6.96 7.99
C LEU A 442 -5.03 6.05 7.30
N GLU A 443 -5.04 4.75 7.61
CA GLU A 443 -4.17 3.78 6.96
C GLU A 443 -4.52 3.63 5.48
N PHE A 444 -5.81 3.50 5.15
CA PHE A 444 -6.30 3.43 3.79
C PHE A 444 -5.89 4.66 2.97
N CYS A 445 -6.16 5.87 3.46
CA CYS A 445 -5.79 7.11 2.77
C CYS A 445 -4.26 7.24 2.60
N ARG A 446 -3.46 6.79 3.58
CA ARG A 446 -1.98 6.79 3.46
C ARG A 446 -1.52 5.90 2.30
N GLU A 447 -2.14 4.76 2.10
CA GLU A 447 -1.78 3.81 1.04
C GLU A 447 -2.21 4.29 -0.34
N GLU A 448 -3.37 4.94 -0.41
CA GLU A 448 -3.90 5.51 -1.65
C GLU A 448 -3.29 6.87 -2.03
N ASN A 449 -2.31 7.35 -1.25
CA ASN A 449 -1.67 8.66 -1.36
C ASN A 449 -2.65 9.85 -1.26
N ILE A 450 -3.64 9.75 -0.36
CA ILE A 450 -4.65 10.76 -0.09
C ILE A 450 -4.34 11.42 1.26
N HIS A 451 -4.16 12.75 1.26
CA HIS A 451 -3.93 13.49 2.49
C HIS A 451 -5.23 13.61 3.29
N VAL A 452 -5.18 13.36 4.61
CA VAL A 452 -6.35 13.51 5.47
C VAL A 452 -6.28 14.84 6.18
N MET A 453 -7.32 15.65 5.96
CA MET A 453 -7.56 16.93 6.62
C MET A 453 -8.58 16.72 7.74
N ALA A 454 -8.17 16.96 8.98
CA ALA A 454 -9.02 16.78 10.15
C ALA A 454 -9.84 18.04 10.41
N ASN A 455 -11.17 17.93 10.35
CA ASN A 455 -12.06 18.99 10.79
C ASN A 455 -12.59 18.74 12.22
N SER A 456 -13.06 19.81 12.87
CA SER A 456 -13.63 19.83 14.23
C SER A 456 -12.80 19.17 15.37
N PRO A 457 -11.46 19.32 15.46
CA PRO A 457 -10.65 18.61 16.47
C PRO A 457 -11.03 18.85 17.94
N PRO A 458 -11.42 20.08 18.36
CA PRO A 458 -11.84 20.34 19.74
C PRO A 458 -13.25 19.82 20.09
N GLY A 459 -14.02 19.33 19.12
CA GLY A 459 -15.26 18.59 19.37
C GLY A 459 -16.31 19.33 20.21
N LYS A 460 -16.79 20.50 19.78
CA LYS A 460 -17.95 21.13 20.46
C LYS A 460 -19.26 20.54 19.95
N MET A 461 -19.90 19.69 20.75
CA MET A 461 -21.30 19.29 20.55
C MET A 461 -22.22 20.52 20.54
N ARG A 462 -22.96 20.74 19.44
CA ARG A 462 -23.88 21.89 19.31
C ARG A 462 -25.22 21.67 20.02
N ASN A 463 -25.70 20.42 20.13
CA ASN A 463 -26.92 20.05 20.86
C ASN A 463 -26.57 19.45 22.22
N ARG A 464 -26.08 20.29 23.15
CA ARG A 464 -25.73 19.85 24.50
C ARG A 464 -27.01 19.65 25.31
N HIS A 465 -27.38 18.40 25.63
CA HIS A 465 -28.24 18.16 26.78
C HIS A 465 -27.43 18.40 28.06
N SER A 466 -28.06 18.72 29.18
CA SER A 466 -27.37 19.08 30.44
C SER A 466 -26.41 18.00 30.97
N ASN A 467 -26.47 16.78 30.44
CA ASN A 467 -25.68 15.62 30.86
C ASN A 467 -24.56 15.23 29.87
N ASP A 468 -24.36 15.93 28.74
CA ASP A 468 -23.35 15.55 27.75
C ASP A 468 -21.95 16.11 28.07
N SER A 469 -20.97 15.22 28.23
CA SER A 469 -19.56 15.55 28.51
C SER A 469 -18.81 15.99 27.25
N SER A 470 -18.23 17.19 27.24
CA SER A 470 -17.38 17.70 26.15
C SER A 470 -16.05 16.96 26.12
N LEU A 471 -15.45 16.75 24.93
CA LEU A 471 -14.08 16.24 24.82
C LEU A 471 -13.08 17.16 25.55
N LEU A 472 -13.32 18.48 25.54
CA LEU A 472 -12.50 19.45 26.29
C LEU A 472 -12.58 19.28 27.82
N ASP A 473 -13.61 18.59 28.31
CA ASP A 473 -13.82 18.30 29.73
C ASP A 473 -13.34 16.87 30.09
N ASP A 474 -12.76 16.11 29.15
CA ASP A 474 -12.34 14.73 29.39
C ASP A 474 -11.17 14.67 30.40
N PRO A 475 -11.26 13.87 31.48
CA PRO A 475 -10.23 13.80 32.50
C PRO A 475 -8.85 13.36 32.01
N VAL A 476 -8.77 12.53 30.96
CA VAL A 476 -7.50 12.10 30.36
C VAL A 476 -6.87 13.28 29.61
N LEU A 477 -7.67 14.02 28.84
CA LEU A 477 -7.22 15.21 28.13
C LEU A 477 -6.76 16.30 29.11
N LEU A 478 -7.53 16.56 30.17
CA LEU A 478 -7.20 17.57 31.17
C LEU A 478 -5.90 17.25 31.90
N ARG A 479 -5.66 15.98 32.28
CA ARG A 479 -4.39 15.55 32.87
C ARG A 479 -3.21 15.74 31.91
N ILE A 480 -3.39 15.42 30.62
CA ILE A 480 -2.33 15.64 29.62
C ILE A 480 -2.10 17.15 29.42
N ALA A 481 -3.16 17.96 29.45
CA ALA A 481 -3.06 19.40 29.34
C ALA A 481 -2.31 20.05 30.51
N GLU A 482 -2.44 19.53 31.73
CA GLU A 482 -1.65 19.95 32.91
C GLU A 482 -0.14 19.72 32.70
N GLU A 483 0.23 18.68 31.94
CA GLU A 483 1.62 18.32 31.65
C GLU A 483 2.18 18.97 30.37
N ALA A 484 1.32 19.29 29.39
CA ALA A 484 1.71 19.76 28.06
C ALA A 484 1.54 21.28 27.88
N VAL A 485 0.29 21.80 27.81
CA VAL A 485 -0.02 23.26 27.79
C VAL A 485 -1.54 23.51 28.08
N ARG A 486 -2.42 23.33 27.07
CA ARG A 486 -3.89 23.52 27.14
C ARG A 486 -4.62 22.41 26.37
N ALA A 487 -5.80 22.03 26.84
CA ALA A 487 -6.61 20.94 26.26
C ALA A 487 -6.85 21.08 24.75
N ALA A 488 -7.20 22.27 24.26
CA ALA A 488 -7.44 22.48 22.83
C ALA A 488 -6.16 22.28 21.99
N GLN A 489 -5.01 22.75 22.48
CA GLN A 489 -3.73 22.61 21.79
C GLN A 489 -3.25 21.15 21.77
N VAL A 490 -3.52 20.38 22.83
CA VAL A 490 -3.30 18.92 22.87
C VAL A 490 -4.06 18.20 21.76
N LEU A 491 -5.31 18.57 21.51
CA LEU A 491 -6.12 17.96 20.45
C LEU A 491 -5.61 18.30 19.04
N LEU A 492 -5.18 19.54 18.80
CA LEU A 492 -4.56 19.93 17.54
C LEU A 492 -3.25 19.18 17.32
N ARG A 493 -2.39 19.15 18.35
CA ARG A 493 -1.08 18.50 18.28
C ARG A 493 -1.20 17.00 18.07
N TRP A 494 -2.18 16.35 18.69
CA TRP A 494 -2.47 14.93 18.49
C TRP A 494 -2.75 14.61 17.02
N GLY A 495 -3.60 15.39 16.34
CA GLY A 495 -3.88 15.17 14.93
C GLY A 495 -2.68 15.46 14.02
N ILE A 496 -1.91 16.52 14.30
CA ILE A 496 -0.67 16.86 13.59
C ILE A 496 0.37 15.74 13.71
N GLN A 497 0.59 15.19 14.92
CA GLN A 497 1.54 14.11 15.15
C GLN A 497 1.13 12.78 14.50
N ARG A 498 -0.16 12.63 14.15
CA ARG A 498 -0.64 11.53 13.32
C ARG A 498 -0.49 11.80 11.82
N GLY A 499 0.14 12.91 11.43
CA GLY A 499 0.45 13.30 10.05
C GLY A 499 -0.71 13.96 9.31
N ARG A 500 -1.62 14.62 10.02
CA ARG A 500 -2.82 15.26 9.43
C ARG A 500 -2.69 16.78 9.44
N SER A 501 -3.29 17.45 8.45
CA SER A 501 -3.54 18.89 8.56
C SER A 501 -4.81 19.11 9.37
N ILE A 502 -4.86 20.22 10.11
CA ILE A 502 -5.94 20.48 11.04
C ILE A 502 -6.67 21.75 10.65
N THR A 503 -7.97 21.66 10.33
CA THR A 503 -8.81 22.84 10.12
C THR A 503 -9.52 23.22 11.43
N ARG A 504 -9.27 24.45 11.91
CA ARG A 504 -9.96 24.97 13.10
C ARG A 504 -10.76 26.22 12.77
N LYS A 505 -12.01 26.22 13.22
CA LYS A 505 -12.87 27.41 13.20
C LYS A 505 -12.48 28.37 14.32
N THR A 506 -12.00 29.57 13.99
CA THR A 506 -11.78 30.65 14.96
C THR A 506 -11.87 32.02 14.29
N LEU A 507 -12.42 33.01 15.01
CA LEU A 507 -12.39 34.44 14.63
C LEU A 507 -11.52 35.25 15.61
N SER A 508 -10.89 34.59 16.58
CA SER A 508 -10.04 35.23 17.60
C SER A 508 -8.59 35.18 17.14
N GLN A 509 -7.99 36.37 16.99
CA GLN A 509 -6.57 36.52 16.63
C GLN A 509 -5.65 35.85 17.67
N SER A 510 -5.92 36.05 18.97
CA SER A 510 -5.15 35.38 20.02
C SER A 510 -5.22 33.85 19.95
N LEU A 511 -6.38 33.27 19.59
CA LEU A 511 -6.49 31.82 19.39
C LEU A 511 -5.82 31.34 18.10
N ILE A 512 -5.67 32.19 17.08
CA ILE A 512 -4.90 31.87 15.87
C ILE A 512 -3.41 31.77 16.25
N ASP A 513 -2.90 32.77 16.97
CA ASP A 513 -1.53 32.78 17.48
C ASP A 513 -1.27 31.59 18.41
N GLU A 514 -2.15 31.34 19.39
CA GLU A 514 -2.03 30.18 20.29
C GLU A 514 -2.07 28.83 19.54
N ASN A 515 -2.83 28.70 18.44
CA ASN A 515 -2.81 27.44 17.70
C ASN A 515 -1.46 27.22 17.02
N LYS A 516 -0.77 28.28 16.57
CA LYS A 516 0.54 28.18 15.94
C LYS A 516 1.58 27.55 16.89
N ASP A 517 1.52 27.90 18.18
CA ASP A 517 2.45 27.40 19.19
C ASP A 517 2.47 25.87 19.32
N VAL A 518 1.43 25.17 18.85
CA VAL A 518 1.43 23.69 18.85
C VAL A 518 2.51 23.08 17.95
N LEU A 519 3.11 23.86 17.07
CA LEU A 519 4.22 23.39 16.23
C LEU A 519 5.54 23.27 17.02
N ASP A 520 5.67 24.03 18.13
CA ASP A 520 6.93 24.17 18.87
C ASP A 520 7.16 23.11 19.97
N TRP A 521 6.19 22.22 20.21
CA TRP A 521 6.29 21.15 21.22
C TRP A 521 5.60 19.87 20.76
N CYS A 522 5.86 18.73 21.41
CA CYS A 522 5.24 17.44 21.07
C CYS A 522 4.62 16.72 22.27
N LEU A 523 3.56 15.96 22.01
CA LEU A 523 2.98 14.98 22.92
C LEU A 523 3.91 13.77 23.01
N SER A 524 4.15 13.31 24.23
CA SER A 524 4.92 12.09 24.49
C SER A 524 4.21 10.84 23.97
N ARG A 525 4.92 9.72 23.86
CA ARG A 525 4.32 8.42 23.49
C ARG A 525 3.22 7.99 24.45
N ASP A 526 3.37 8.27 25.75
CA ASP A 526 2.33 8.00 26.76
C ASP A 526 1.09 8.86 26.50
N HIS A 527 1.28 10.16 26.25
CA HIS A 527 0.19 11.08 25.92
C HIS A 527 -0.57 10.65 24.67
N MET A 528 0.15 10.32 23.59
CA MET A 528 -0.44 9.82 22.34
C MET A 528 -1.24 8.54 22.58
N SER A 529 -0.66 7.57 23.30
CA SER A 529 -1.31 6.28 23.58
C SER A 529 -2.58 6.46 24.42
N ARG A 530 -2.55 7.36 25.42
CA ARG A 530 -3.71 7.67 26.27
C ARG A 530 -4.83 8.39 25.51
N LEU A 531 -4.49 9.26 24.56
CA LEU A 531 -5.47 9.93 23.70
C LEU A 531 -6.06 8.97 22.67
N ASP A 532 -5.25 8.10 22.07
CA ASP A 532 -5.73 7.07 21.13
C ASP A 532 -6.70 6.09 21.83
N ALA A 533 -6.46 5.79 23.11
CA ALA A 533 -7.34 4.96 23.93
C ALA A 533 -8.70 5.59 24.27
N LEU A 534 -8.92 6.87 23.98
CA LEU A 534 -10.23 7.53 24.14
C LEU A 534 -11.22 7.19 23.02
N GLY A 535 -10.80 6.46 21.99
CA GLY A 535 -11.64 6.10 20.84
C GLY A 535 -12.95 5.42 21.26
N LYS A 536 -14.08 6.06 20.94
CA LYS A 536 -15.44 5.55 21.18
C LYS A 536 -16.23 5.33 19.89
N GLY A 537 -15.72 5.82 18.75
CA GLY A 537 -16.43 5.74 17.47
C GLY A 537 -17.53 6.79 17.30
N SER A 538 -17.73 7.66 18.29
CA SER A 538 -18.82 8.64 18.31
C SER A 538 -18.42 9.97 17.67
N ARG A 539 -19.30 10.48 16.81
CA ARG A 539 -19.23 11.84 16.25
C ARG A 539 -19.70 12.88 17.26
N LEU A 540 -19.12 14.08 17.20
CA LEU A 540 -19.54 15.23 17.97
C LEU A 540 -20.31 16.25 17.11
N THR A 541 -20.28 16.08 15.77
CA THR A 541 -21.09 16.84 14.82
C THR A 541 -22.36 16.08 14.43
N SER A 542 -23.51 16.78 14.38
CA SER A 542 -24.77 16.21 13.91
C SER A 542 -24.72 16.05 12.40
N VAL A 543 -24.91 14.82 11.91
CA VAL A 543 -24.96 14.46 10.49
C VAL A 543 -26.32 13.88 10.16
N LEU A 544 -26.72 13.93 8.90
CA LEU A 544 -28.00 13.37 8.48
C LEU A 544 -27.96 11.83 8.62
N PRO A 545 -28.96 11.19 9.28
CA PRO A 545 -28.91 9.75 9.59
C PRO A 545 -28.81 8.82 8.38
N SER A 546 -29.25 9.26 7.20
CA SER A 546 -29.13 8.50 5.96
C SER A 546 -27.76 8.68 5.27
N MET A 547 -27.03 9.74 5.61
CA MET A 547 -25.82 10.23 4.92
C MET A 547 -24.48 9.72 5.50
N CYS A 548 -24.48 8.66 6.30
CA CYS A 548 -23.27 8.12 6.91
C CYS A 548 -23.11 6.61 6.65
N ASP A 549 -22.36 6.27 5.61
CA ASP A 549 -21.58 5.02 5.53
C ASP A 549 -20.42 5.01 6.56
N LEU A 550 -20.23 6.12 7.30
CA LEU A 550 -19.15 6.32 8.27
C LEU A 550 -19.44 5.75 9.67
N ASP A 551 -20.71 5.55 10.05
CA ASP A 551 -21.11 5.11 11.40
C ASP A 551 -21.43 3.60 11.47
N ARG A 552 -21.58 2.92 10.33
CA ARG A 552 -21.74 1.45 10.28
C ARG A 552 -20.47 0.70 10.70
N ASP A 553 -19.33 1.39 10.72
CA ASP A 553 -18.04 0.85 11.16
C ASP A 553 -17.69 1.17 12.62
N SER A 554 -18.46 2.04 13.31
CA SER A 554 -18.06 2.60 14.61
C SER A 554 -18.97 2.28 15.81
N GLU A 555 -20.23 1.86 15.62
CA GLU A 555 -21.13 1.46 16.73
C GLU A 555 -21.61 0.00 16.60
N ASN A 556 -20.78 -0.94 17.07
CA ASN A 556 -21.16 -2.18 17.78
C ASN A 556 -19.90 -2.99 18.18
N SER A 557 -18.98 -2.38 18.93
CA SER A 557 -17.76 -3.05 19.43
C SER A 557 -17.93 -3.71 20.81
N ALA A 558 -19.16 -3.87 21.29
CA ALA A 558 -19.51 -4.75 22.41
C ALA A 558 -20.84 -5.44 22.15
N GLY A 559 -20.84 -6.47 21.29
CA GLY A 559 -21.98 -7.36 21.10
C GLY A 559 -22.66 -7.36 19.74
N ALA A 560 -21.96 -7.08 18.63
CA ALA A 560 -22.31 -7.63 17.33
C ALA A 560 -21.11 -7.43 16.39
N GLY A 561 -20.44 -8.53 16.00
CA GLY A 561 -19.36 -8.46 15.03
C GLY A 561 -19.88 -7.90 13.70
N HIS A 562 -19.35 -6.76 13.27
CA HIS A 562 -19.45 -6.31 11.88
C HIS A 562 -18.12 -6.46 11.14
N PRO A 563 -18.18 -6.81 9.85
CA PRO A 563 -17.27 -7.76 9.23
C PRO A 563 -16.13 -7.06 8.49
N VAL A 564 -14.90 -7.59 8.58
CA VAL A 564 -13.96 -7.52 7.45
C VAL A 564 -14.67 -8.21 6.26
N SER A 565 -15.25 -7.46 5.32
CA SER A 565 -16.00 -8.08 4.21
C SER A 565 -15.07 -8.98 3.40
N GLN A 566 -15.60 -10.12 2.98
CA GLN A 566 -14.92 -10.99 2.01
C GLN A 566 -14.59 -10.20 0.74
N PRO A 567 -13.50 -10.53 0.04
CA PRO A 567 -13.06 -9.76 -1.12
C PRO A 567 -14.15 -9.71 -2.19
N HIS A 568 -14.35 -8.53 -2.77
CA HIS A 568 -15.35 -8.30 -3.79
C HIS A 568 -14.97 -8.98 -5.10
N ARG A 569 -15.97 -9.59 -5.73
CA ARG A 569 -15.91 -10.23 -7.06
C ARG A 569 -15.26 -9.30 -8.09
N THR A 570 -14.37 -9.83 -8.93
CA THR A 570 -13.75 -9.08 -10.05
C THR A 570 -14.42 -9.50 -11.37
N PRO A 571 -15.35 -8.72 -11.95
CA PRO A 571 -16.13 -9.15 -13.10
C PRO A 571 -15.31 -9.43 -14.36
N CYS A 572 -15.68 -10.45 -15.13
CA CYS A 572 -15.14 -10.66 -16.46
C CYS A 572 -15.72 -9.62 -17.43
N THR A 573 -14.91 -9.21 -18.41
CA THR A 573 -15.33 -8.31 -19.49
C THR A 573 -15.39 -9.07 -20.81
N MET A 574 -16.33 -8.75 -21.69
CA MET A 574 -16.43 -9.38 -23.01
C MET A 574 -15.52 -8.65 -24.00
N ASP A 575 -14.68 -9.39 -24.73
CA ASP A 575 -13.88 -8.82 -25.82
C ASP A 575 -14.64 -8.76 -27.15
N LYS A 576 -14.05 -8.06 -28.13
CA LYS A 576 -14.62 -7.87 -29.47
C LYS A 576 -14.87 -9.18 -30.26
N ASN A 577 -14.27 -10.29 -29.83
CA ASN A 577 -14.40 -11.61 -30.45
C ASN A 577 -15.40 -12.49 -29.69
N GLY A 578 -16.06 -11.97 -28.65
CA GLY A 578 -16.98 -12.74 -27.81
C GLY A 578 -16.28 -13.62 -26.78
N GLY A 579 -15.00 -13.38 -26.50
CA GLY A 579 -14.26 -14.06 -25.41
C GLY A 579 -14.35 -13.28 -24.11
N LEU A 580 -14.51 -13.99 -22.98
CA LEU A 580 -14.49 -13.40 -21.65
C LEU A 580 -13.04 -13.16 -21.20
N ARG A 581 -12.78 -11.97 -20.65
CA ARG A 581 -11.48 -11.51 -20.20
C ARG A 581 -11.48 -11.20 -18.71
N ASN A 582 -10.42 -11.62 -18.04
CA ASN A 582 -10.13 -11.23 -16.66
C ASN A 582 -8.60 -11.12 -16.48
N ARG A 583 -8.15 -10.64 -15.32
CA ARG A 583 -6.74 -10.45 -15.00
C ARG A 583 -6.52 -10.59 -13.50
N PHE A 584 -5.38 -11.18 -13.14
CA PHE A 584 -4.85 -11.10 -11.79
C PHE A 584 -3.38 -10.65 -11.78
N GLU A 585 -3.00 -9.90 -10.76
CA GLU A 585 -1.66 -9.30 -10.62
C GLU A 585 -1.25 -9.17 -9.16
N ARG A 586 0.04 -9.20 -8.86
CA ARG A 586 0.56 -8.92 -7.50
C ARG A 586 1.38 -7.64 -7.51
N PRO A 587 0.79 -6.49 -7.17
CA PRO A 587 1.49 -5.21 -7.07
C PRO A 587 2.67 -5.35 -6.10
N GLY A 588 3.88 -4.98 -6.55
CA GLY A 588 5.12 -5.10 -5.76
C GLY A 588 6.01 -6.31 -6.10
N LYS A 589 5.47 -7.38 -6.70
CA LYS A 589 6.27 -8.49 -7.28
C LYS A 589 6.33 -8.46 -8.81
N TYR A 590 5.67 -7.47 -9.44
CA TYR A 590 5.56 -7.32 -10.89
C TYR A 590 5.05 -8.59 -11.61
N LEU A 591 4.18 -9.36 -10.94
CA LEU A 591 3.54 -10.55 -11.53
C LEU A 591 2.17 -10.16 -12.06
N LYS A 592 1.86 -10.56 -13.30
CA LYS A 592 0.60 -10.25 -13.97
C LYS A 592 0.24 -11.33 -14.97
N THR A 593 -1.01 -11.77 -14.94
CA THR A 593 -1.54 -12.78 -15.85
C THR A 593 -2.91 -12.37 -16.36
N ASP A 594 -3.08 -12.39 -17.68
CA ASP A 594 -4.39 -12.22 -18.32
C ASP A 594 -5.08 -13.58 -18.51
N ILE A 595 -6.41 -13.60 -18.52
CA ILE A 595 -7.23 -14.79 -18.74
C ILE A 595 -8.15 -14.53 -19.93
N LEU A 596 -8.30 -15.53 -20.80
CA LEU A 596 -9.26 -15.61 -21.88
C LEU A 596 -10.07 -16.90 -21.74
N VAL A 597 -11.39 -16.78 -21.56
CA VAL A 597 -12.32 -17.90 -21.73
C VAL A 597 -13.06 -17.69 -23.04
N GLN A 598 -12.93 -18.63 -23.97
CA GLN A 598 -13.62 -18.55 -25.26
C GLN A 598 -13.86 -19.95 -25.82
N ARG A 599 -15.13 -20.29 -26.06
CA ARG A 599 -15.51 -21.54 -26.73
C ARG A 599 -14.92 -21.62 -28.13
N GLY A 600 -14.30 -22.75 -28.45
CA GLY A 600 -13.65 -23.03 -29.73
C GLY A 600 -12.31 -22.33 -29.94
N ALA A 601 -11.72 -21.70 -28.90
CA ALA A 601 -10.43 -21.02 -29.00
C ALA A 601 -9.31 -21.90 -29.55
N LEU A 602 -9.27 -23.20 -29.23
CA LEU A 602 -8.25 -24.12 -29.76
C LEU A 602 -8.35 -24.32 -31.27
N SER A 603 -9.56 -24.22 -31.82
CA SER A 603 -9.84 -24.43 -33.25
C SER A 603 -9.70 -23.16 -34.10
N ASP A 604 -9.78 -21.98 -33.49
CA ASP A 604 -9.75 -20.66 -34.18
C ASP A 604 -8.38 -19.99 -34.12
N LEU A 605 -7.31 -20.77 -33.94
CA LEU A 605 -5.96 -20.25 -33.75
C LEU A 605 -5.32 -19.63 -34.98
N ALA A 606 -5.79 -19.95 -36.19
CA ALA A 606 -5.35 -19.24 -37.40
C ALA A 606 -5.69 -17.74 -37.33
N ARG A 607 -6.80 -17.39 -36.67
CA ARG A 607 -7.24 -16.01 -36.46
C ARG A 607 -6.72 -15.43 -35.14
N LEU A 608 -6.79 -16.22 -34.06
CA LEU A 608 -6.46 -15.76 -32.71
C LEU A 608 -4.95 -15.77 -32.40
N GLY A 609 -4.16 -16.64 -33.04
CA GLY A 609 -2.80 -17.00 -32.61
C GLY A 609 -1.90 -15.81 -32.31
N LYS A 610 -1.80 -14.83 -33.22
CA LYS A 610 -0.99 -13.62 -33.00
C LYS A 610 -1.53 -12.67 -31.93
N SER A 611 -2.81 -12.74 -31.61
CA SER A 611 -3.41 -11.91 -30.55
C SER A 611 -3.26 -12.49 -29.15
N ILE A 612 -3.00 -13.80 -29.05
CA ILE A 612 -2.88 -14.51 -27.76
C ILE A 612 -1.43 -14.86 -27.42
N ILE A 613 -0.53 -14.89 -28.41
CA ILE A 613 0.91 -15.01 -28.20
C ILE A 613 1.53 -13.61 -28.14
N PRO A 614 2.40 -13.31 -27.13
CA PRO A 614 3.05 -12.01 -26.99
C PRO A 614 3.73 -11.55 -28.29
N GLU A 615 3.57 -10.27 -28.64
CA GLU A 615 4.02 -9.69 -29.91
C GLU A 615 5.53 -9.88 -30.15
N GLU A 616 6.34 -9.71 -29.11
CA GLU A 616 7.78 -9.93 -29.15
C GLU A 616 8.18 -11.37 -29.54
N SER A 617 7.30 -12.35 -29.32
CA SER A 617 7.53 -13.75 -29.64
C SER A 617 7.20 -14.12 -31.10
N HIS A 618 6.55 -13.22 -31.85
CA HIS A 618 6.09 -13.54 -33.22
C HIS A 618 7.22 -13.84 -34.20
N GLY A 619 8.39 -13.25 -33.99
CA GLY A 619 9.60 -13.45 -34.82
C GLY A 619 10.59 -14.47 -34.27
N SER A 620 10.27 -15.15 -33.17
CA SER A 620 11.15 -16.13 -32.51
C SER A 620 10.63 -17.56 -32.70
N ALA A 621 11.51 -18.55 -32.53
CA ALA A 621 11.10 -19.95 -32.40
C ALA A 621 10.31 -20.13 -31.10
N ASN A 622 9.08 -20.65 -31.19
CA ASN A 622 8.19 -20.89 -30.05
C ASN A 622 7.90 -22.38 -29.87
N TYR A 623 7.51 -22.76 -28.66
CA TYR A 623 7.48 -24.16 -28.24
C TYR A 623 6.13 -24.56 -27.66
N LEU A 624 5.40 -25.42 -28.37
CA LEU A 624 4.19 -26.08 -27.87
C LEU A 624 4.58 -27.33 -27.10
N ILE A 625 4.34 -27.38 -25.79
CA ILE A 625 4.61 -28.54 -24.96
C ILE A 625 3.29 -29.13 -24.47
N THR A 626 3.09 -30.43 -24.69
CA THR A 626 1.86 -31.16 -24.37
C THR A 626 2.17 -32.58 -23.90
N ASP A 627 1.21 -33.28 -23.30
CA ASP A 627 1.32 -34.72 -23.04
C ASP A 627 0.74 -35.57 -24.18
N SER A 628 1.05 -36.85 -24.21
CA SER A 628 0.66 -37.73 -25.31
C SER A 628 -0.85 -37.98 -25.45
N VAL A 629 -1.64 -37.79 -24.38
CA VAL A 629 -3.11 -37.93 -24.45
C VAL A 629 -3.69 -36.69 -25.11
N VAL A 630 -3.32 -35.52 -24.61
CA VAL A 630 -3.79 -34.23 -25.12
C VAL A 630 -3.25 -33.98 -26.54
N ASP A 631 -2.03 -34.44 -26.85
CA ASP A 631 -1.46 -34.37 -28.19
C ASP A 631 -2.33 -35.08 -29.23
N ALA A 632 -2.81 -36.29 -28.90
CA ALA A 632 -3.63 -37.10 -29.79
C ALA A 632 -5.01 -36.45 -30.09
N LEU A 633 -5.50 -35.60 -29.19
CA LEU A 633 -6.79 -34.91 -29.33
C LEU A 633 -6.65 -33.53 -29.99
N TYR A 634 -5.69 -32.73 -29.53
CA TYR A 634 -5.62 -31.29 -29.82
C TYR A 634 -4.25 -30.83 -30.34
N GLY A 635 -3.20 -31.65 -30.23
CA GLY A 635 -1.83 -31.24 -30.52
C GLY A 635 -1.64 -30.73 -31.95
N ASP A 636 -2.16 -31.45 -32.94
CA ASP A 636 -2.05 -31.04 -34.35
C ASP A 636 -2.99 -29.88 -34.70
N ILE A 637 -4.16 -29.80 -34.07
CA ILE A 637 -5.09 -28.68 -34.26
C ILE A 637 -4.42 -27.38 -33.81
N VAL A 638 -3.84 -27.39 -32.61
CA VAL A 638 -3.19 -26.23 -32.03
C VAL A 638 -1.91 -25.86 -32.77
N LEU A 639 -1.05 -26.84 -33.06
CA LEU A 639 0.20 -26.62 -33.78
C LEU A 639 -0.05 -26.00 -35.17
N ASN A 640 -0.98 -26.58 -35.94
CA ASN A 640 -1.27 -26.10 -37.29
C ASN A 640 -1.99 -24.74 -37.27
N GLY A 641 -2.86 -24.50 -36.29
CA GLY A 641 -3.52 -23.22 -36.10
C GLY A 641 -2.53 -22.09 -35.82
N LEU A 642 -1.60 -22.29 -34.89
CA LEU A 642 -0.55 -21.32 -34.57
C LEU A 642 0.42 -21.08 -35.75
N LYS A 643 0.80 -22.14 -36.47
CA LYS A 643 1.59 -22.00 -37.70
C LYS A 643 0.85 -21.22 -38.79
N SER A 644 -0.46 -21.45 -38.94
CA SER A 644 -1.31 -20.73 -39.91
C SER A 644 -1.46 -19.25 -39.56
N ALA A 645 -1.38 -18.88 -38.27
CA ALA A 645 -1.30 -17.49 -37.84
C ALA A 645 0.07 -16.83 -38.16
N GLY A 646 1.04 -17.61 -38.66
CA GLY A 646 2.37 -17.15 -39.05
C GLY A 646 3.40 -17.16 -37.92
N LEU A 647 3.23 -18.03 -36.93
CA LEU A 647 4.20 -18.24 -35.84
C LEU A 647 5.13 -19.41 -36.16
N ASP A 648 6.42 -19.27 -35.84
CA ASP A 648 7.37 -20.38 -35.87
C ASP A 648 7.18 -21.25 -34.62
N MET A 649 6.82 -22.52 -34.83
CA MET A 649 6.32 -23.41 -33.78
C MET A 649 6.94 -24.81 -33.87
N THR A 650 7.54 -25.25 -32.76
CA THR A 650 8.02 -26.61 -32.53
C THR A 650 7.20 -27.29 -31.44
N LYS A 651 6.76 -28.53 -31.66
CA LYS A 651 5.98 -29.32 -30.70
C LYS A 651 6.87 -30.30 -29.93
N ILE A 652 6.69 -30.37 -28.62
CA ILE A 652 7.35 -31.31 -27.71
C ILE A 652 6.28 -32.10 -26.98
N VAL A 653 6.32 -33.42 -27.13
CA VAL A 653 5.37 -34.33 -26.46
C VAL A 653 6.06 -34.99 -25.27
N VAL A 654 5.43 -34.85 -24.11
CA VAL A 654 5.76 -35.55 -22.86
C VAL A 654 4.95 -36.85 -22.82
N PRO A 655 5.57 -38.02 -22.58
CA PRO A 655 4.81 -39.26 -22.48
C PRO A 655 3.84 -39.24 -21.29
N ALA A 656 2.62 -39.74 -21.45
CA ALA A 656 1.67 -40.05 -20.37
C ALA A 656 1.51 -41.58 -20.28
N VAL A 657 2.53 -42.24 -19.75
CA VAL A 657 2.65 -43.72 -19.77
C VAL A 657 2.20 -44.39 -18.48
N SER A 658 1.98 -43.61 -17.42
CA SER A 658 1.41 -44.05 -16.15
C SER A 658 -0.10 -43.89 -16.17
N MET A 659 -0.83 -44.78 -15.52
CA MET A 659 -2.25 -44.54 -15.24
C MET A 659 -2.39 -43.68 -13.98
N ASP A 660 -3.38 -42.79 -13.95
CA ASP A 660 -3.82 -42.10 -12.74
C ASP A 660 -4.72 -42.97 -11.87
N GLU A 661 -5.25 -42.34 -10.82
CA GLU A 661 -6.16 -42.91 -9.85
C GLU A 661 -7.52 -43.30 -10.45
N SER A 662 -7.80 -42.96 -11.70
CA SER A 662 -8.97 -43.39 -12.46
C SER A 662 -8.72 -44.51 -13.44
N GLY A 663 -7.46 -44.94 -13.59
CA GLY A 663 -7.07 -45.88 -14.62
C GLY A 663 -6.95 -45.25 -16.01
N GLU A 664 -7.03 -43.92 -16.10
CA GLU A 664 -6.78 -43.15 -17.32
C GLU A 664 -5.30 -42.76 -17.42
N PRO A 665 -4.69 -42.62 -18.62
CA PRO A 665 -3.29 -42.26 -18.72
C PRO A 665 -3.04 -40.84 -18.20
N SER A 666 -2.07 -40.70 -17.30
CA SER A 666 -1.73 -39.45 -16.62
C SER A 666 -0.26 -39.14 -16.66
N THR A 667 -0.01 -37.84 -16.63
CA THR A 667 1.32 -37.22 -16.72
C THR A 667 1.84 -36.81 -15.33
N GLU A 668 1.07 -36.94 -14.25
CA GLU A 668 1.49 -36.51 -12.90
C GLU A 668 2.83 -37.16 -12.45
N PRO A 669 3.09 -38.46 -12.69
CA PRO A 669 4.40 -39.07 -12.42
C PRO A 669 5.54 -38.48 -13.26
N ASN A 670 5.21 -37.92 -14.43
CA ASN A 670 6.14 -37.27 -15.34
C ASN A 670 6.32 -35.77 -15.06
N LYS A 671 5.64 -35.23 -14.03
CA LYS A 671 5.93 -33.91 -13.47
C LYS A 671 7.17 -33.97 -12.58
N ASN A 672 8.33 -34.25 -13.16
CA ASN A 672 9.57 -34.46 -12.41
C ASN A 672 10.80 -33.83 -13.10
N GLY A 673 11.92 -33.79 -12.37
CA GLY A 673 13.17 -33.17 -12.85
C GLY A 673 13.78 -33.81 -14.11
N ALA A 674 13.58 -35.12 -14.34
CA ALA A 674 14.10 -35.79 -15.52
C ALA A 674 13.36 -35.34 -16.79
N ILE A 675 12.03 -35.24 -16.72
CA ILE A 675 11.20 -34.73 -17.82
C ILE A 675 11.42 -33.24 -18.05
N PHE A 676 11.56 -32.45 -16.97
CA PHE A 676 11.97 -31.05 -17.06
C PHE A 676 13.27 -30.89 -17.88
N ASN A 677 14.33 -31.62 -17.52
CA ASN A 677 15.60 -31.56 -18.25
C ASN A 677 15.45 -31.99 -19.72
N ALA A 678 14.71 -33.08 -19.98
CA ALA A 678 14.50 -33.55 -21.35
C ALA A 678 13.76 -32.53 -22.23
N CYS A 679 12.78 -31.80 -21.67
CA CYS A 679 12.10 -30.72 -22.37
C CYS A 679 13.05 -29.53 -22.63
N VAL A 680 13.83 -29.12 -21.63
CA VAL A 680 14.83 -28.04 -21.77
C VAL A 680 15.86 -28.37 -22.85
N ASP A 681 16.40 -29.59 -22.86
CA ASP A 681 17.36 -30.04 -23.87
C ASP A 681 16.79 -29.97 -25.29
N ARG A 682 15.52 -30.37 -25.46
CA ARG A 682 14.82 -30.28 -26.75
C ARG A 682 14.58 -28.84 -27.17
N VAL A 683 14.19 -27.96 -26.25
CA VAL A 683 14.00 -26.52 -26.54
C VAL A 683 15.33 -25.90 -26.99
N LEU A 684 16.40 -26.10 -26.22
CA LEU A 684 17.73 -25.56 -26.54
C LEU A 684 18.29 -26.12 -27.86
N GLY A 685 18.08 -27.42 -28.11
CA GLY A 685 18.55 -28.10 -29.32
C GLY A 685 17.88 -27.63 -30.62
N ASN A 686 16.68 -27.04 -30.55
CA ASN A 686 15.95 -26.51 -31.71
C ASN A 686 16.15 -25.00 -31.94
N GLY A 687 16.91 -24.32 -31.08
CA GLY A 687 17.24 -22.90 -31.19
C GLY A 687 16.22 -21.99 -30.49
N ILE A 688 16.69 -21.14 -29.59
CA ILE A 688 15.85 -20.31 -28.72
C ILE A 688 16.35 -18.86 -28.71
N SER A 689 15.46 -17.90 -28.41
CA SER A 689 15.82 -16.53 -28.09
C SER A 689 15.21 -16.10 -26.74
N LYS A 690 15.64 -14.96 -26.19
CA LYS A 690 15.01 -14.38 -24.99
C LYS A 690 13.55 -13.95 -25.22
N HIS A 691 13.12 -13.87 -26.48
CA HIS A 691 11.74 -13.52 -26.86
C HIS A 691 10.91 -14.76 -27.22
N SER A 692 11.49 -15.96 -27.20
CA SER A 692 10.72 -17.19 -27.41
C SER A 692 9.60 -17.35 -26.37
N CYS A 693 8.50 -17.98 -26.77
CA CYS A 693 7.38 -18.31 -25.90
C CYS A 693 7.27 -19.82 -25.68
N ILE A 694 7.12 -20.23 -24.42
CA ILE A 694 6.65 -21.56 -24.04
C ILE A 694 5.12 -21.55 -24.02
N ILE A 695 4.52 -22.45 -24.77
CA ILE A 695 3.08 -22.60 -24.89
C ILE A 695 2.73 -23.99 -24.34
N SER A 696 2.06 -24.04 -23.20
CA SER A 696 1.65 -25.32 -22.62
C SER A 696 0.27 -25.71 -23.14
N LEU A 697 0.05 -26.95 -23.53
CA LEU A 697 -1.27 -27.50 -23.91
C LEU A 697 -1.55 -28.75 -23.08
N GLY A 698 -2.40 -28.63 -22.07
CA GLY A 698 -2.72 -29.73 -21.17
C GLY A 698 -3.36 -29.28 -19.86
N GLY A 699 -3.50 -30.19 -18.91
CA GLY A 699 -3.96 -29.85 -17.55
C GLY A 699 -2.88 -29.20 -16.67
N GLY A 700 -3.18 -29.04 -15.38
CA GLY A 700 -2.31 -28.38 -14.39
C GLY A 700 -0.88 -28.95 -14.35
N VAL A 701 -0.71 -30.24 -14.64
CA VAL A 701 0.60 -30.91 -14.74
C VAL A 701 1.50 -30.28 -15.81
N ILE A 702 0.99 -30.21 -17.04
CA ILE A 702 1.72 -29.64 -18.18
C ILE A 702 1.85 -28.14 -18.01
N ASN A 703 0.83 -27.45 -17.47
CA ASN A 703 0.92 -26.03 -17.16
C ASN A 703 2.08 -25.75 -16.19
N ASN A 704 2.16 -26.48 -15.07
CA ASN A 704 3.22 -26.32 -14.08
C ASN A 704 4.62 -26.64 -14.61
N LEU A 705 4.77 -27.75 -15.32
CA LEU A 705 6.05 -28.12 -15.94
C LEU A 705 6.55 -27.02 -16.88
N CYS A 706 5.67 -26.52 -17.76
CA CYS A 706 5.99 -25.44 -18.69
C CYS A 706 6.28 -24.12 -17.97
N GLY A 707 5.59 -23.85 -16.87
CA GLY A 707 5.85 -22.69 -16.03
C GLY A 707 7.27 -22.68 -15.47
N VAL A 708 7.77 -23.82 -14.96
CA VAL A 708 9.15 -23.92 -14.48
C VAL A 708 10.16 -23.83 -15.63
N ILE A 709 9.86 -24.41 -16.80
CA ILE A 709 10.70 -24.28 -18.00
C ILE A 709 10.82 -22.81 -18.43
N ALA A 710 9.70 -22.09 -18.53
CA ALA A 710 9.68 -20.68 -18.91
C ALA A 710 10.37 -19.78 -17.87
N ALA A 711 10.21 -20.09 -16.57
CA ALA A 711 10.85 -19.35 -15.49
C ALA A 711 12.39 -19.47 -15.48
N THR A 712 12.93 -20.57 -16.01
CA THR A 712 14.36 -20.90 -15.89
C THR A 712 15.16 -20.58 -17.17
N LEU A 713 14.57 -20.77 -18.35
CA LEU A 713 15.20 -20.42 -19.62
C LEU A 713 15.45 -18.91 -19.70
N TYR A 714 16.69 -18.51 -19.98
CA TYR A 714 17.15 -17.11 -19.92
C TYR A 714 16.77 -16.34 -18.64
N ARG A 715 16.49 -17.04 -17.54
CA ARG A 715 15.97 -16.49 -16.27
C ARG A 715 14.57 -15.85 -16.41
N GLY A 716 13.80 -16.33 -17.37
CA GLY A 716 12.44 -15.86 -17.65
C GLY A 716 12.25 -15.59 -19.14
N ILE A 717 11.35 -16.34 -19.77
CA ILE A 717 10.82 -16.09 -21.11
C ILE A 717 9.29 -16.12 -21.10
N LYS A 718 8.66 -15.78 -22.22
CA LYS A 718 7.20 -15.68 -22.34
C LYS A 718 6.51 -17.01 -22.12
N LEU A 719 5.34 -16.99 -21.48
CA LEU A 719 4.57 -18.18 -21.12
C LEU A 719 3.09 -17.99 -21.45
N VAL A 720 2.52 -18.91 -22.22
CA VAL A 720 1.07 -18.96 -22.46
C VAL A 720 0.53 -20.34 -22.09
N HIS A 721 -0.51 -20.37 -21.28
CA HIS A 721 -1.19 -21.61 -20.91
C HIS A 721 -2.42 -21.84 -21.77
N PHE A 722 -2.52 -22.99 -22.41
CA PHE A 722 -3.76 -23.56 -22.94
C PHE A 722 -4.15 -24.70 -22.00
N THR A 723 -5.11 -24.42 -21.13
CA THR A 723 -5.49 -25.40 -20.10
C THR A 723 -6.65 -26.25 -20.59
N THR A 724 -6.54 -27.58 -20.46
CA THR A 724 -7.49 -28.53 -21.10
C THR A 724 -8.21 -29.44 -20.11
N THR A 725 -8.11 -29.16 -18.82
CA THR A 725 -8.78 -29.92 -17.74
C THR A 725 -9.63 -28.98 -16.90
N SER A 726 -10.72 -29.49 -16.32
CA SER A 726 -11.55 -28.67 -15.41
C SER A 726 -10.72 -28.20 -14.20
N MET A 727 -9.85 -29.07 -13.65
CA MET A 727 -8.90 -28.72 -12.58
C MET A 727 -8.01 -27.53 -12.97
N GLY A 728 -7.49 -27.52 -14.20
CA GLY A 728 -6.70 -26.41 -14.72
C GLY A 728 -7.52 -25.13 -14.89
N MET A 729 -8.71 -25.21 -15.50
CA MET A 729 -9.58 -24.05 -15.76
C MET A 729 -10.15 -23.42 -14.49
N LEU A 730 -10.52 -24.25 -13.50
CA LEU A 730 -11.24 -23.81 -12.30
C LEU A 730 -10.33 -23.55 -11.11
N ASP A 731 -9.08 -24.04 -11.15
CA ASP A 731 -8.14 -23.83 -10.06
C ASP A 731 -6.67 -23.68 -10.53
N ALA A 732 -6.03 -24.78 -10.92
CA ALA A 732 -4.57 -24.89 -10.96
C ALA A 732 -3.86 -23.91 -11.91
N ALA A 733 -4.49 -23.51 -13.03
CA ALA A 733 -3.89 -22.52 -13.93
C ALA A 733 -4.02 -21.09 -13.41
N ILE A 734 -5.03 -20.80 -12.58
CA ILE A 734 -5.28 -19.49 -11.98
C ILE A 734 -4.44 -19.35 -10.71
N ASP A 735 -3.11 -19.40 -10.84
CA ASP A 735 -2.13 -19.13 -9.76
C ASP A 735 -0.80 -18.73 -10.43
N PHE A 736 0.14 -18.18 -9.65
CA PHE A 736 1.53 -17.98 -10.05
C PHE A 736 2.43 -19.17 -9.71
N LYS A 737 1.97 -20.15 -8.93
CA LYS A 737 2.78 -21.30 -8.50
C LYS A 737 3.06 -22.26 -9.67
N GLN A 738 4.33 -22.41 -10.01
CA GLN A 738 4.81 -23.37 -11.00
C GLN A 738 5.79 -24.32 -10.33
N ALA A 739 5.57 -25.63 -10.41
CA ALA A 739 6.44 -26.60 -9.73
C ALA A 739 6.47 -27.98 -10.41
N PHE A 740 7.46 -28.78 -10.05
CA PHE A 740 7.48 -30.21 -10.31
C PHE A 740 7.80 -31.01 -9.04
N ASN A 741 7.52 -32.30 -9.09
CA ASN A 741 7.66 -33.22 -7.97
C ASN A 741 9.12 -33.66 -7.79
N HIS A 742 9.55 -33.77 -6.53
CA HIS A 742 10.79 -34.42 -6.15
C HIS A 742 10.46 -35.81 -5.56
N PRO A 743 11.36 -36.80 -5.58
CA PRO A 743 11.13 -38.07 -4.87
C PRO A 743 10.77 -37.94 -3.38
N CYS A 744 11.07 -36.79 -2.76
CA CYS A 744 10.71 -36.49 -1.37
C CYS A 744 9.32 -35.86 -1.19
N GLY A 745 8.60 -35.52 -2.26
CA GLY A 745 7.27 -34.91 -2.16
C GLY A 745 6.80 -34.14 -3.41
N LYS A 746 5.50 -33.83 -3.44
CA LYS A 746 4.85 -33.11 -4.54
C LYS A 746 5.23 -31.62 -4.53
N ASN A 747 5.39 -31.03 -5.72
CA ASN A 747 5.60 -29.59 -5.94
C ASN A 747 6.74 -28.93 -5.14
N LEU A 748 7.75 -29.69 -4.71
CA LEU A 748 8.83 -29.19 -3.85
C LEU A 748 9.86 -28.31 -4.57
N VAL A 749 9.93 -28.39 -5.90
CA VAL A 749 10.88 -27.61 -6.72
C VAL A 749 10.11 -26.77 -7.72
N GLY A 750 10.24 -25.44 -7.65
CA GLY A 750 9.41 -24.55 -8.45
C GLY A 750 9.74 -23.07 -8.31
N ALA A 751 8.90 -22.23 -8.90
CA ALA A 751 8.98 -20.78 -8.86
C ALA A 751 7.56 -20.17 -8.86
N TYR A 752 7.45 -18.95 -8.32
CA TYR A 752 6.30 -18.10 -8.60
C TYR A 752 6.57 -17.39 -9.94
N TYR A 753 5.86 -17.79 -11.00
CA TYR A 753 6.08 -17.28 -12.35
C TYR A 753 4.75 -17.06 -13.09
N PRO A 754 4.52 -15.88 -13.67
CA PRO A 754 3.26 -15.55 -14.30
C PRO A 754 3.22 -16.10 -15.73
N ALA A 755 2.06 -16.63 -16.13
CA ALA A 755 1.75 -16.72 -17.55
C ALA A 755 1.40 -15.32 -18.07
N ASP A 756 1.85 -14.97 -19.27
CA ASP A 756 1.39 -13.76 -19.95
C ASP A 756 -0.12 -13.87 -20.23
N LEU A 757 -0.58 -15.08 -20.60
CA LEU A 757 -1.99 -15.36 -20.86
C LEU A 757 -2.36 -16.81 -20.51
N ILE A 758 -3.54 -17.01 -19.92
CA ILE A 758 -4.21 -18.30 -19.79
C ILE A 758 -5.41 -18.32 -20.74
N VAL A 759 -5.43 -19.31 -21.64
CA VAL A 759 -6.50 -19.58 -22.59
C VAL A 759 -7.28 -20.80 -22.12
N MET A 760 -8.58 -20.62 -21.94
CA MET A 760 -9.54 -21.63 -21.53
C MET A 760 -10.57 -21.82 -22.64
N ASP A 761 -10.64 -23.03 -23.20
CA ASP A 761 -11.65 -23.40 -24.18
C ASP A 761 -12.59 -24.46 -23.59
N PRO A 762 -13.78 -24.06 -23.08
CA PRO A 762 -14.71 -25.01 -22.47
C PRO A 762 -15.14 -26.16 -23.40
N GLU A 763 -15.02 -26.02 -24.73
CA GLU A 763 -15.32 -27.12 -25.67
C GLU A 763 -14.38 -28.32 -25.49
N CYS A 764 -13.12 -28.10 -25.08
CA CYS A 764 -12.16 -29.19 -24.96
C CYS A 764 -12.49 -30.13 -23.78
N LEU A 765 -13.22 -29.62 -22.78
CA LEU A 765 -13.62 -30.38 -21.60
C LEU A 765 -14.58 -31.53 -21.93
N LYS A 766 -15.29 -31.48 -23.07
CA LYS A 766 -16.18 -32.55 -23.54
C LYS A 766 -15.50 -33.89 -23.77
N THR A 767 -14.17 -33.91 -23.90
CA THR A 767 -13.38 -35.13 -24.06
C THR A 767 -12.97 -35.76 -22.73
N LEU A 768 -13.20 -35.07 -21.60
CA LEU A 768 -12.91 -35.60 -20.26
C LEU A 768 -14.05 -36.48 -19.76
N SER A 769 -13.70 -37.47 -18.94
CA SER A 769 -14.70 -38.22 -18.18
C SER A 769 -15.38 -37.34 -17.13
N ASN A 770 -16.63 -37.66 -16.77
CA ASN A 770 -17.36 -36.93 -15.73
C ASN A 770 -16.59 -36.91 -14.40
N ARG A 771 -15.84 -37.97 -14.08
CA ARG A 771 -15.01 -38.04 -12.88
C ARG A 771 -13.92 -36.96 -12.88
N HIS A 772 -13.21 -36.78 -14.01
CA HIS A 772 -12.23 -35.70 -14.16
C HIS A 772 -12.85 -34.32 -14.25
N MET A 773 -14.05 -34.19 -14.81
CA MET A 773 -14.79 -32.93 -14.78
C MET A 773 -15.08 -32.51 -13.34
N LEU A 774 -15.63 -33.42 -12.53
CA LEU A 774 -15.96 -33.19 -11.13
C LEU A 774 -14.73 -32.87 -10.27
N ASN A 775 -13.55 -33.37 -10.64
CA ASN A 775 -12.29 -33.06 -9.97
C ASN A 775 -12.06 -31.54 -9.85
N GLY A 776 -12.23 -30.78 -10.95
CA GLY A 776 -12.13 -29.31 -10.91
C GLY A 776 -13.36 -28.62 -10.32
N VAL A 777 -14.55 -29.21 -10.46
CA VAL A 777 -15.79 -28.67 -9.88
C VAL A 777 -15.70 -28.65 -8.34
N ALA A 778 -15.02 -29.63 -7.73
CA ALA A 778 -14.78 -29.64 -6.29
C ALA A 778 -14.03 -28.38 -5.81
N GLU A 779 -13.01 -27.93 -6.55
CA GLU A 779 -12.27 -26.71 -6.22
C GLU A 779 -13.12 -25.44 -6.43
N ALA A 780 -13.91 -25.39 -7.50
CA ALA A 780 -14.87 -24.29 -7.69
C ALA A 780 -15.90 -24.25 -6.56
N LEU A 781 -16.38 -25.42 -6.11
CA LEU A 781 -17.33 -25.55 -5.00
C LEU A 781 -16.70 -25.10 -3.68
N LYS A 782 -15.42 -25.40 -3.42
CA LYS A 782 -14.66 -24.84 -2.29
C LYS A 782 -14.72 -23.32 -2.28
N HIS A 783 -14.46 -22.69 -3.43
CA HIS A 783 -14.58 -21.24 -3.55
C HIS A 783 -16.02 -20.76 -3.29
N GLY A 784 -17.03 -21.45 -3.83
CA GLY A 784 -18.44 -21.16 -3.56
C GLY A 784 -18.79 -21.23 -2.07
N LEU A 785 -18.50 -22.35 -1.42
CA LEU A 785 -18.82 -22.60 -0.01
C LEU A 785 -18.15 -21.60 0.93
N THR A 786 -16.99 -21.06 0.54
CA THR A 786 -16.20 -20.13 1.37
C THR A 786 -16.38 -18.66 1.01
N GLN A 787 -16.88 -18.31 -0.18
CA GLN A 787 -16.94 -16.92 -0.67
C GLN A 787 -18.25 -16.50 -1.35
N SER A 788 -19.05 -17.41 -1.91
CA SER A 788 -20.23 -17.01 -2.69
C SER A 788 -21.29 -18.11 -2.82
N TRP A 789 -22.49 -17.78 -2.33
CA TRP A 789 -23.67 -18.59 -2.60
C TRP A 789 -24.01 -18.64 -4.09
N GLU A 790 -23.77 -17.56 -4.85
CA GLU A 790 -24.05 -17.49 -6.28
C GLU A 790 -23.22 -18.51 -7.06
N LEU A 791 -21.91 -18.61 -6.78
CA LEU A 791 -21.05 -19.64 -7.37
C LEU A 791 -21.49 -21.05 -6.92
N THR A 792 -21.83 -21.22 -5.65
CA THR A 792 -22.35 -22.50 -5.12
C THR A 792 -23.61 -22.94 -5.90
N SER A 793 -24.58 -22.03 -6.03
CA SER A 793 -25.84 -22.24 -6.75
C SER A 793 -25.61 -22.50 -8.24
N ALA A 794 -24.70 -21.74 -8.86
CA ALA A 794 -24.31 -21.93 -10.27
C ALA A 794 -23.71 -23.33 -10.52
N ILE A 795 -23.09 -23.95 -9.51
CA ILE A 795 -22.60 -25.33 -9.59
C ILE A 795 -23.75 -26.34 -9.36
N VAL A 796 -24.44 -26.23 -8.23
CA VAL A 796 -25.34 -27.30 -7.77
C VAL A 796 -26.68 -27.34 -8.51
N GLU A 797 -27.27 -26.19 -8.87
CA GLU A 797 -28.60 -26.18 -9.48
C GLU A 797 -28.62 -26.83 -10.88
N PRO A 798 -27.64 -26.58 -11.77
CA PRO A 798 -27.57 -27.30 -13.04
C PRO A 798 -27.30 -28.80 -12.90
N LEU A 799 -26.55 -29.22 -11.87
CA LEU A 799 -26.21 -30.63 -11.66
C LEU A 799 -27.29 -31.41 -10.90
N ARG A 800 -28.27 -30.73 -10.31
CA ARG A 800 -29.34 -31.33 -9.52
C ARG A 800 -30.18 -32.31 -10.33
N GLY A 801 -29.83 -33.59 -10.22
CA GLY A 801 -30.50 -34.68 -10.93
C GLY A 801 -30.16 -34.79 -12.42
N ASP A 802 -29.16 -34.02 -12.91
CA ASP A 802 -28.77 -34.01 -14.32
C ASP A 802 -27.26 -33.83 -14.51
N SER A 803 -26.51 -34.91 -14.29
CA SER A 803 -25.05 -34.93 -14.54
C SER A 803 -24.66 -34.71 -16.00
N ALA A 804 -25.61 -34.74 -16.96
CA ALA A 804 -25.33 -34.50 -18.37
C ALA A 804 -24.94 -33.04 -18.64
N ARG A 805 -25.25 -32.11 -17.72
CA ARG A 805 -24.80 -30.70 -17.80
C ARG A 805 -23.29 -30.55 -17.80
N LEU A 806 -22.53 -31.50 -17.26
CA LEU A 806 -21.06 -31.48 -17.37
C LEU A 806 -20.56 -31.57 -18.83
N GLY A 807 -21.41 -31.93 -19.79
CA GLY A 807 -21.08 -31.91 -21.23
C GLY A 807 -21.51 -30.63 -21.98
N ASP A 808 -22.14 -29.67 -21.30
CA ASP A 808 -22.68 -28.45 -21.89
C ASP A 808 -21.67 -27.30 -21.83
N SER A 809 -21.13 -26.88 -22.99
CA SER A 809 -20.10 -25.83 -23.05
C SER A 809 -20.57 -24.48 -22.53
N GLU A 810 -21.86 -24.16 -22.67
CA GLU A 810 -22.39 -22.87 -22.21
C GLU A 810 -22.43 -22.82 -20.68
N TYR A 811 -22.82 -23.94 -20.08
CA TYR A 811 -22.69 -24.14 -18.64
C TYR A 811 -21.23 -24.06 -18.19
N LEU A 812 -20.31 -24.74 -18.87
CA LEU A 812 -18.89 -24.76 -18.50
C LEU A 812 -18.21 -23.40 -18.66
N GLU A 813 -18.55 -22.63 -19.69
CA GLU A 813 -18.09 -21.23 -19.83
C GLU A 813 -18.61 -20.35 -18.69
N THR A 814 -19.89 -20.51 -18.33
CA THR A 814 -20.49 -19.81 -17.19
C THR A 814 -19.78 -20.20 -15.89
N LEU A 815 -19.51 -21.48 -15.68
CA LEU A 815 -18.81 -21.96 -14.49
C LEU A 815 -17.38 -21.41 -14.42
N CYS A 816 -16.64 -21.37 -15.53
CA CYS A 816 -15.33 -20.72 -15.60
C CYS A 816 -15.43 -19.25 -15.22
N LYS A 817 -16.40 -18.52 -15.80
CA LYS A 817 -16.65 -17.10 -15.49
C LYS A 817 -16.90 -16.90 -14.00
N GLU A 818 -17.88 -17.59 -13.42
CA GLU A 818 -18.24 -17.42 -12.00
C GLU A 818 -17.05 -17.77 -11.09
N THR A 819 -16.30 -18.83 -11.41
CA THR A 819 -15.13 -19.25 -10.64
C THR A 819 -14.00 -18.21 -10.71
N ILE A 820 -13.67 -17.72 -11.91
CA ILE A 820 -12.64 -16.70 -12.12
C ILE A 820 -12.98 -15.44 -11.32
N GLU A 821 -14.21 -14.96 -11.41
CA GLU A 821 -14.60 -13.69 -10.79
C GLU A 821 -14.56 -13.75 -9.25
N ILE A 822 -14.73 -14.95 -8.66
CA ILE A 822 -14.59 -15.19 -7.21
C ILE A 822 -13.14 -15.47 -6.80
N LYS A 823 -12.39 -16.25 -7.60
CA LYS A 823 -11.03 -16.67 -7.26
C LYS A 823 -10.00 -15.56 -7.46
N VAL A 824 -10.07 -14.80 -8.55
CA VAL A 824 -9.12 -13.73 -8.89
C VAL A 824 -8.87 -12.74 -7.74
N PRO A 825 -9.89 -12.25 -7.01
CA PRO A 825 -9.68 -11.39 -5.84
C PRO A 825 -8.72 -11.96 -4.77
N THR A 826 -8.66 -13.29 -4.60
CA THR A 826 -7.73 -13.95 -3.66
C THR A 826 -6.26 -13.87 -4.10
N LEU A 827 -6.02 -13.52 -5.38
CA LEU A 827 -4.70 -13.43 -5.99
C LEU A 827 -4.24 -11.98 -6.23
N THR A 828 -5.18 -11.04 -6.45
CA THR A 828 -4.88 -9.72 -7.04
C THR A 828 -4.62 -8.59 -6.03
N HIS A 829 -5.50 -8.39 -5.05
CA HIS A 829 -5.68 -7.03 -4.49
C HIS A 829 -5.76 -6.87 -2.98
N TYR A 830 -5.29 -7.83 -2.18
CA TYR A 830 -5.36 -7.64 -0.74
C TYR A 830 -4.04 -7.98 -0.08
N LYS A 831 -3.59 -7.04 0.78
CA LYS A 831 -2.47 -7.21 1.73
C LYS A 831 -2.44 -8.64 2.21
N GLU A 832 -1.24 -9.25 2.29
CA GLU A 832 -1.04 -10.60 2.81
C GLU A 832 -1.88 -10.79 4.09
N SER A 833 -3.07 -11.35 3.91
CA SER A 833 -4.02 -11.69 4.95
C SER A 833 -4.16 -13.19 4.86
N ASP A 834 -4.27 -13.81 6.01
CA ASP A 834 -4.45 -15.24 6.08
C ASP A 834 -5.76 -15.69 5.42
N PHE A 835 -6.72 -14.81 5.12
CA PHE A 835 -7.89 -15.12 4.28
C PHE A 835 -7.49 -15.75 2.93
N ASN A 836 -6.57 -15.10 2.21
CA ASN A 836 -6.14 -15.53 0.89
C ASN A 836 -5.38 -16.86 0.94
N GLU A 837 -4.83 -17.21 2.10
CA GLU A 837 -4.21 -18.51 2.32
C GLU A 837 -5.24 -19.54 2.78
N MET A 838 -6.17 -19.20 3.66
CA MET A 838 -7.10 -20.15 4.27
C MET A 838 -8.26 -20.55 3.34
N VAL A 839 -8.70 -19.65 2.45
CA VAL A 839 -9.75 -19.97 1.47
C VAL A 839 -9.31 -21.07 0.51
N PRO A 840 -8.15 -20.98 -0.18
CA PRO A 840 -7.69 -22.07 -1.03
C PRO A 840 -7.43 -23.37 -0.29
N GLN A 841 -7.21 -23.32 1.04
CA GLN A 841 -6.92 -24.47 1.90
C GLN A 841 -8.13 -25.06 2.61
N TYR A 842 -9.33 -24.50 2.40
CA TYR A 842 -10.54 -25.05 3.02
C TYR A 842 -10.71 -26.52 2.61
N GLY A 843 -10.85 -27.41 3.59
CA GLY A 843 -10.88 -28.87 3.40
C GLY A 843 -9.53 -29.55 3.17
N HIS A 844 -8.46 -28.82 2.81
CA HIS A 844 -7.23 -29.41 2.27
C HIS A 844 -6.40 -30.19 3.29
N ALA A 845 -6.38 -29.78 4.57
CA ALA A 845 -5.58 -30.47 5.59
C ALA A 845 -6.00 -31.95 5.74
N VAL A 846 -7.31 -32.23 5.73
CA VAL A 846 -7.84 -33.60 5.75
C VAL A 846 -7.73 -34.23 4.36
N ALA A 847 -8.04 -33.47 3.30
CA ALA A 847 -7.99 -33.95 1.93
C ALA A 847 -6.63 -34.52 1.55
N HIS A 848 -5.53 -33.83 1.85
CA HIS A 848 -4.18 -34.30 1.53
C HIS A 848 -3.85 -35.63 2.21
N ALA A 849 -4.28 -35.80 3.46
CA ALA A 849 -4.10 -37.05 4.20
C ALA A 849 -4.92 -38.20 3.57
N VAL A 850 -6.20 -37.94 3.27
CA VAL A 850 -7.12 -38.93 2.66
C VAL A 850 -6.69 -39.28 1.24
N GLU A 851 -6.30 -38.29 0.44
CA GLU A 851 -5.73 -38.48 -0.91
C GLU A 851 -4.50 -39.38 -0.82
N HIS A 852 -3.53 -39.05 0.05
CA HIS A 852 -2.31 -39.82 0.20
C HIS A 852 -2.56 -41.28 0.62
N LEU A 853 -3.44 -41.49 1.60
CA LEU A 853 -3.77 -42.83 2.11
C LEU A 853 -4.63 -43.65 1.14
N SER A 854 -5.27 -43.02 0.15
CA SER A 854 -6.07 -43.74 -0.85
C SER A 854 -5.21 -44.58 -1.82
N TRP A 855 -3.90 -44.33 -1.85
CA TRP A 855 -2.93 -45.08 -2.64
C TRP A 855 -2.57 -46.42 -1.99
N GLU A 856 -3.55 -47.30 -1.81
CA GLU A 856 -3.34 -48.69 -1.40
C GLU A 856 -3.33 -49.65 -2.60
N GLU A 857 -2.43 -50.63 -2.58
CA GLU A 857 -2.29 -51.62 -3.64
C GLU A 857 -3.59 -52.42 -3.83
N GLY A 858 -4.18 -52.36 -5.03
CA GLY A 858 -5.42 -53.06 -5.37
C GLY A 858 -6.71 -52.25 -5.18
N GLN A 859 -6.62 -50.97 -4.79
CA GLN A 859 -7.76 -50.05 -4.75
C GLN A 859 -7.65 -48.96 -5.83
N VAL A 860 -8.79 -48.40 -6.22
CA VAL A 860 -8.86 -47.21 -7.09
C VAL A 860 -8.69 -45.99 -6.18
N PRO A 861 -7.58 -45.23 -6.28
CA PRO A 861 -7.34 -44.09 -5.40
C PRO A 861 -8.33 -42.95 -5.67
N LEU A 862 -8.40 -42.02 -4.72
CA LEU A 862 -9.19 -40.80 -4.84
C LEU A 862 -8.45 -39.77 -5.70
N LEU A 863 -9.18 -39.08 -6.58
CA LEU A 863 -8.69 -37.86 -7.22
C LEU A 863 -8.62 -36.72 -6.19
N HIS A 864 -7.79 -35.71 -6.47
CA HIS A 864 -7.60 -34.56 -5.60
C HIS A 864 -8.91 -33.89 -5.16
N GLY A 865 -9.78 -33.54 -6.11
CA GLY A 865 -11.08 -32.93 -5.86
C GLY A 865 -12.06 -33.84 -5.12
N GLU A 866 -11.96 -35.16 -5.27
CA GLU A 866 -12.74 -36.11 -4.47
C GLU A 866 -12.29 -36.07 -2.99
N ALA A 867 -10.97 -36.03 -2.75
CA ALA A 867 -10.43 -35.88 -1.41
C ALA A 867 -10.76 -34.51 -0.80
N VAL A 868 -10.73 -33.43 -1.60
CA VAL A 868 -11.12 -32.07 -1.16
C VAL A 868 -12.59 -32.01 -0.80
N ALA A 869 -13.47 -32.65 -1.57
CA ALA A 869 -14.90 -32.76 -1.25
C ALA A 869 -15.14 -33.42 0.12
N ILE A 870 -14.49 -34.56 0.38
CA ILE A 870 -14.51 -35.23 1.70
C ILE A 870 -13.96 -34.29 2.78
N GLY A 871 -12.83 -33.65 2.50
CA GLY A 871 -12.16 -32.73 3.42
C GLY A 871 -13.04 -31.53 3.82
N MET A 872 -13.82 -30.99 2.90
CA MET A 872 -14.79 -29.91 3.18
C MET A 872 -15.91 -30.39 4.12
N CYS A 873 -16.45 -31.60 3.92
CA CYS A 873 -17.44 -32.19 4.82
C CYS A 873 -16.89 -32.42 6.23
N VAL A 874 -15.69 -32.99 6.35
CA VAL A 874 -15.02 -33.19 7.66
C VAL A 874 -14.71 -31.85 8.34
N THR A 875 -14.26 -30.85 7.58
CA THR A 875 -13.96 -29.52 8.11
C THR A 875 -15.23 -28.80 8.59
N ALA A 876 -16.38 -29.02 7.95
CA ALA A 876 -17.66 -28.50 8.43
C ALA A 876 -18.10 -29.16 9.74
N GLU A 877 -17.97 -30.49 9.88
CA GLU A 877 -18.23 -31.19 11.16
C GLU A 877 -17.35 -30.63 12.28
N LEU A 878 -16.07 -30.44 11.99
CA LEU A 878 -15.11 -29.85 12.93
C LEU A 878 -15.49 -28.40 13.29
N GLY A 879 -15.88 -27.58 12.30
CA GLY A 879 -16.36 -26.22 12.54
C GLY A 879 -17.56 -26.19 13.48
N HIS A 880 -18.48 -27.15 13.38
CA HIS A 880 -19.61 -27.28 14.29
C HIS A 880 -19.18 -27.69 15.71
N LEU A 881 -18.28 -28.68 15.84
CA LEU A 881 -17.74 -29.11 17.14
C LEU A 881 -17.03 -27.96 17.88
N LEU A 882 -16.37 -27.08 17.13
CA LEU A 882 -15.68 -25.90 17.68
C LEU A 882 -16.63 -24.71 17.93
N GLY A 883 -17.92 -24.83 17.60
CA GLY A 883 -18.92 -23.76 17.76
C GLY A 883 -18.73 -22.60 16.78
N LEU A 884 -18.08 -22.83 15.64
CA LEU A 884 -17.83 -21.82 14.59
C LEU A 884 -18.98 -21.73 13.58
N CYS A 885 -19.77 -22.79 13.43
CA CYS A 885 -20.95 -22.83 12.57
C CYS A 885 -22.08 -23.68 13.15
N ASP A 886 -23.29 -23.42 12.67
CA ASP A 886 -24.47 -24.19 13.03
C ASP A 886 -24.50 -25.55 12.35
N LYS A 887 -25.24 -26.50 12.93
CA LYS A 887 -25.42 -27.85 12.39
C LYS A 887 -26.01 -27.84 10.97
N SER A 888 -26.82 -26.84 10.63
CA SER A 888 -27.37 -26.64 9.29
C SER A 888 -26.29 -26.40 8.23
N VAL A 889 -25.17 -25.76 8.58
CA VAL A 889 -24.03 -25.56 7.68
C VAL A 889 -23.40 -26.90 7.33
N VAL A 890 -23.27 -27.79 8.32
CA VAL A 890 -22.82 -29.17 8.10
C VAL A 890 -23.75 -29.90 7.15
N ASP A 891 -25.07 -29.89 7.41
CA ASP A 891 -26.04 -30.57 6.55
C ASP A 891 -26.02 -30.04 5.12
N HIS A 892 -25.91 -28.71 4.95
CA HIS A 892 -25.72 -28.10 3.64
C HIS A 892 -24.43 -28.57 2.94
N HIS A 893 -23.31 -28.80 3.65
CA HIS A 893 -22.10 -29.34 3.01
C HIS A 893 -22.36 -30.73 2.42
N TYR A 894 -22.97 -31.64 3.18
CA TYR A 894 -23.30 -32.99 2.68
C TYR A 894 -24.30 -32.94 1.52
N ASP A 895 -25.33 -32.10 1.61
CA ASP A 895 -26.34 -31.95 0.57
C ASP A 895 -25.74 -31.38 -0.72
N LEU A 896 -25.01 -30.26 -0.62
CA LEU A 896 -24.44 -29.55 -1.78
C LEU A 896 -23.35 -30.38 -2.46
N VAL A 897 -22.45 -31.00 -1.70
CA VAL A 897 -21.45 -31.93 -2.26
C VAL A 897 -22.15 -33.14 -2.89
N GLY A 898 -23.13 -33.74 -2.20
CA GLY A 898 -23.87 -34.90 -2.70
C GLY A 898 -24.63 -34.64 -4.00
N ILE A 899 -25.19 -33.42 -4.18
CA ILE A 899 -25.87 -33.02 -5.43
C ILE A 899 -24.93 -33.11 -6.64
N THR A 900 -23.65 -32.78 -6.48
CA THR A 900 -22.67 -32.85 -7.56
C THR A 900 -22.27 -34.28 -7.95
N GLY A 901 -22.52 -35.25 -7.06
CA GLY A 901 -22.04 -36.63 -7.19
C GLY A 901 -20.61 -36.87 -6.69
N LEU A 902 -19.98 -35.87 -6.06
CA LEU A 902 -18.70 -36.02 -5.36
C LEU A 902 -18.87 -36.82 -4.05
N PRO A 903 -17.82 -37.54 -3.59
CA PRO A 903 -17.88 -38.24 -2.32
C PRO A 903 -17.87 -37.26 -1.12
N CYS A 904 -18.69 -37.56 -0.11
CA CYS A 904 -18.79 -36.75 1.11
C CYS A 904 -18.09 -37.38 2.32
N ASN A 905 -17.76 -38.68 2.25
CA ASN A 905 -17.32 -39.48 3.38
C ASN A 905 -15.92 -40.05 3.15
N VAL A 906 -15.12 -40.06 4.21
CA VAL A 906 -13.86 -40.81 4.27
C VAL A 906 -14.16 -42.30 4.07
N PRO A 907 -13.46 -43.01 3.18
CA PRO A 907 -13.67 -44.45 2.98
C PRO A 907 -13.51 -45.27 4.26
N ASP A 908 -14.45 -46.18 4.54
CA ASP A 908 -14.44 -47.07 5.73
C ASP A 908 -13.18 -47.94 5.86
N THR A 909 -12.44 -48.11 4.77
CA THR A 909 -11.18 -48.85 4.74
C THR A 909 -10.03 -48.11 5.43
N MET A 910 -10.10 -46.78 5.53
CA MET A 910 -9.07 -45.96 6.14
C MET A 910 -9.20 -45.92 7.67
N LYS A 911 -8.07 -45.86 8.36
CA LYS A 911 -8.05 -45.72 9.82
C LYS A 911 -7.82 -44.27 10.22
N ILE A 912 -8.63 -43.78 11.15
CA ILE A 912 -8.53 -42.42 11.70
C ILE A 912 -7.11 -42.09 12.18
N ASN A 913 -6.42 -43.02 12.84
CA ASN A 913 -5.05 -42.77 13.32
C ASN A 913 -4.05 -42.56 12.19
N ASP A 914 -4.24 -43.24 11.05
CA ASP A 914 -3.35 -43.09 9.90
C ASP A 914 -3.60 -41.73 9.24
N ILE A 915 -4.87 -41.30 9.14
CA ILE A 915 -5.25 -39.96 8.66
C ILE A 915 -4.63 -38.87 9.54
N LEU A 916 -4.85 -38.96 10.85
CA LEU A 916 -4.29 -37.99 11.81
C LEU A 916 -2.75 -37.94 11.75
N HIS A 917 -2.08 -39.08 11.54
CA HIS A 917 -0.63 -39.10 11.36
C HIS A 917 -0.21 -38.42 10.06
N ALA A 918 -0.89 -38.71 8.94
CA ALA A 918 -0.60 -38.10 7.65
C ALA A 918 -0.81 -36.58 7.66
N MET A 919 -1.81 -36.07 8.40
CA MET A 919 -2.03 -34.62 8.59
C MET A 919 -0.86 -33.88 9.24
N THR A 920 0.03 -34.57 9.98
CA THR A 920 1.21 -33.91 10.58
C THR A 920 2.26 -33.46 9.57
N TYR A 921 2.14 -33.92 8.32
CA TYR A 921 2.99 -33.51 7.20
C TYR A 921 2.38 -32.39 6.36
N ASP A 922 1.20 -31.88 6.73
CA ASP A 922 0.62 -30.72 6.06
C ASP A 922 1.49 -29.48 6.29
N LYS A 923 1.64 -28.64 5.26
CA LYS A 923 2.54 -27.47 5.28
C LYS A 923 2.12 -26.40 6.31
N HIS A 924 0.86 -26.40 6.74
CA HIS A 924 0.32 -25.50 7.75
C HIS A 924 0.28 -26.10 9.16
N PHE A 925 0.85 -27.29 9.35
CA PHE A 925 0.96 -27.93 10.66
C PHE A 925 2.08 -27.28 11.49
N ILE A 926 1.74 -26.63 12.60
CA ILE A 926 2.69 -26.01 13.55
C ILE A 926 2.35 -26.48 14.96
N GLY A 927 2.81 -27.67 15.33
CA GLY A 927 2.40 -28.37 16.55
C GLY A 927 0.98 -28.93 16.49
N ASN A 928 0.07 -28.19 15.86
CA ASN A 928 -1.33 -28.50 15.57
C ASN A 928 -1.67 -28.13 14.11
N PRO A 929 -2.72 -28.74 13.51
CA PRO A 929 -3.26 -28.28 12.22
C PRO A 929 -3.74 -26.83 12.29
N CYS A 930 -3.39 -26.05 11.27
CA CYS A 930 -3.92 -24.70 11.07
C CYS A 930 -4.89 -24.71 9.88
N MET A 931 -6.16 -24.33 10.10
CA MET A 931 -7.25 -24.54 9.14
C MET A 931 -8.17 -23.31 9.05
N GLY A 932 -8.81 -23.14 7.88
CA GLY A 932 -9.93 -22.22 7.68
C GLY A 932 -11.28 -22.93 7.88
N PHE A 933 -12.31 -22.18 8.29
CA PHE A 933 -13.65 -22.70 8.54
C PHE A 933 -14.73 -21.86 7.86
N CYS A 934 -15.86 -22.46 7.49
CA CYS A 934 -17.06 -21.73 7.07
C CYS A 934 -17.94 -21.41 8.28
N LYS A 935 -18.43 -20.17 8.37
CA LYS A 935 -19.44 -19.73 9.35
C LYS A 935 -20.86 -20.01 8.85
N GLU A 936 -21.09 -19.69 7.57
CA GLU A 936 -22.30 -19.96 6.80
C GLU A 936 -21.88 -20.22 5.35
N ILE A 937 -22.79 -20.73 4.51
CA ILE A 937 -22.45 -21.00 3.10
C ILE A 937 -22.13 -19.68 2.39
N GLY A 938 -20.95 -19.63 1.77
CA GLY A 938 -20.41 -18.44 1.15
C GLY A 938 -19.62 -17.54 2.11
N VAL A 939 -19.58 -17.83 3.41
CA VAL A 939 -18.93 -16.96 4.40
C VAL A 939 -17.95 -17.72 5.29
N MET A 940 -16.67 -17.34 5.21
CA MET A 940 -15.63 -17.85 6.11
C MET A 940 -15.79 -17.34 7.55
N ALA A 941 -15.54 -18.21 8.52
CA ALA A 941 -15.47 -17.90 9.93
C ALA A 941 -14.19 -17.12 10.26
N LYS A 942 -14.30 -16.24 11.26
CA LYS A 942 -13.17 -15.48 11.81
C LYS A 942 -12.91 -15.83 13.24
N ASN A 943 -11.65 -15.88 13.56
CA ASN A 943 -11.15 -15.97 14.91
C ASN A 943 -11.34 -14.62 15.64
N LYS A 944 -11.20 -14.63 16.97
CA LYS A 944 -11.42 -13.46 17.83
C LYS A 944 -10.49 -12.29 17.54
N ASP A 945 -9.30 -12.57 17.02
CA ASP A 945 -8.31 -11.58 16.59
C ASP A 945 -8.55 -11.06 15.16
N GLY A 946 -9.60 -11.54 14.49
CA GLY A 946 -9.96 -11.17 13.12
C GLY A 946 -9.28 -12.01 12.03
N SER A 947 -8.39 -12.94 12.40
CA SER A 947 -7.76 -13.90 11.48
C SER A 947 -8.76 -14.95 10.99
N TYR A 948 -8.50 -15.55 9.84
CA TYR A 948 -9.25 -16.69 9.28
C TYR A 948 -8.59 -18.04 9.58
N ALA A 949 -7.36 -18.02 10.08
CA ALA A 949 -6.58 -19.18 10.45
C ALA A 949 -6.87 -19.61 11.90
N PHE A 950 -7.18 -20.89 12.07
CA PHE A 950 -7.46 -21.47 13.38
C PHE A 950 -6.48 -22.62 13.64
N SER A 951 -5.74 -22.55 14.74
CA SER A 951 -4.98 -23.69 15.26
C SER A 951 -5.93 -24.62 16.00
N VAL A 952 -5.98 -25.90 15.61
CA VAL A 952 -6.97 -26.86 16.12
C VAL A 952 -6.29 -28.04 16.79
N GLU A 953 -6.74 -28.42 17.98
CA GLU A 953 -6.25 -29.64 18.65
C GLU A 953 -6.67 -30.91 17.89
N MET A 954 -5.86 -31.96 17.95
CA MET A 954 -6.10 -33.20 17.19
C MET A 954 -7.34 -33.99 17.64
N GLU A 955 -7.79 -33.85 18.89
CA GLU A 955 -8.95 -34.60 19.41
C GLU A 955 -10.29 -34.17 18.78
N PRO A 956 -10.60 -32.86 18.66
CA PRO A 956 -11.73 -32.43 17.84
C PRO A 956 -11.68 -32.92 16.38
N VAL A 957 -10.49 -32.97 15.76
CA VAL A 957 -10.31 -33.51 14.40
C VAL A 957 -10.67 -35.00 14.35
N ARG A 958 -10.23 -35.77 15.36
CA ARG A 958 -10.58 -37.18 15.53
C ARG A 958 -12.09 -37.37 15.63
N GLU A 959 -12.78 -36.57 16.43
CA GLU A 959 -14.24 -36.64 16.60
C GLU A 959 -14.97 -36.29 15.30
N ALA A 960 -14.53 -35.26 14.59
CA ALA A 960 -15.07 -34.91 13.27
C ALA A 960 -14.93 -36.04 12.24
N LEU A 961 -13.78 -36.73 12.22
CA LEU A 961 -13.56 -37.91 11.38
C LEU A 961 -14.49 -39.07 11.78
N GLN A 962 -14.70 -39.30 13.08
CA GLN A 962 -15.64 -40.33 13.56
C GLN A 962 -17.08 -40.04 13.12
N LEU A 963 -17.51 -38.77 13.21
CA LEU A 963 -18.84 -38.35 12.75
C LEU A 963 -18.99 -38.56 11.24
N ASN A 964 -18.01 -38.13 10.44
CA ASN A 964 -18.04 -38.28 8.99
C ASN A 964 -18.04 -39.76 8.54
N MET A 965 -17.24 -40.62 9.17
CA MET A 965 -17.19 -42.05 8.87
C MET A 965 -18.40 -42.84 9.40
N SER A 966 -19.26 -42.23 10.24
CA SER A 966 -20.46 -42.88 10.78
C SER A 966 -21.72 -42.68 9.93
N LYS A 967 -21.64 -41.81 8.91
CA LYS A 967 -22.72 -41.47 7.98
C LYS A 967 -22.56 -42.27 6.70
#